data_AF-A0A919EV41-F1
#
_entry.id   AF-A0A919EV41-F1
#
_cell.length_a   1.000
_cell.length_b   1.000
_cell.length_c   1.000
_cell.angle_alpha   90.00
_cell.angle_beta   90.00
_cell.angle_gamma   90.00
#
_symmetry.space_group_name_H-M   'P 1'
#
loop_
_entity.id
_entity.type
_entity.pdbx_description
1 polymer ?
#
loop_
_entity_poly.entity_id
_entity_poly.type
_entity_poly.pdbx_seq_one_letter_code
_entity_poly.pdbx_strand_id
1 'polypeptide(L)'
;MSQSAAGPTPDEAGRPLIKCLVWDLDNTLWRGTLLEDEEVELPEEIRRTVKELDARGILQSVASRNDHDLAQERLEKLGVAEYFVVPQIGWGRKSDSVRAIASRLQFAESVVAFIDDQPAERAEVNHELPAVRTYEAERATELTSLPEFSPAHVTEDAANRRAMYQAGFQREQAEQEHVGSSEEFLRSLDLRLLIEHAGEEHLARVEELTLRTSQMNATGVHYSDADLRALLADPDHDVLVMSLTDRFGSHGAVGVMLLERGEKTWRLKLLATSCRVVSFGTGATILRWLIAQAHRAGVHLTADFRATDRNRIMEVAYRFAGFGQEQCAHCGPAAEAEAADAGETGVQRLHLVPSAQDVSTTMRVTAPTLGADRLHSVHECYGYRVECSYDVATRGVVRDFFGPAVAEDALTGAHSRTVRLALSVQDGPAFEPVNPPHNLAVMTGDPILIDTVSSRCVFDPTSGSGELTLARADLENSAVWGRWILERLFLYLICRSPRSYPLHAGAVEVDGRVAVLTAAAGVGKSTFTYWALHRGARLVGEDILARNMDEPGGALWGYPRALYLTPEMIARGTGLQDATAAPIENGTKCRVTVPETLEDRLLPRARPSCLVFLVRGEGAAPRELDIDEALDRCREDYATAKDAEGVAAVEEDLRALLAGLPLWEFEVSEDLDESYDRLHAALVALPARAAE
;
A
#
# COMPACT_ATOMS: atom_id res chain seq x y z
N MET A 1 -12.61 1.76 -60.62
CA MET A 1 -13.77 2.35 -59.93
C MET A 1 -13.85 1.69 -58.57
N SER A 2 -13.67 2.49 -57.52
CA SER A 2 -13.63 2.09 -56.12
C SER A 2 -14.96 1.46 -55.71
N GLN A 3 -14.97 0.22 -55.22
CA GLN A 3 -16.12 -0.33 -54.52
C GLN A 3 -16.04 0.11 -53.06
N SER A 4 -16.95 1.02 -52.72
CA SER A 4 -17.24 1.49 -51.37
C SER A 4 -17.71 0.33 -50.51
N ALA A 5 -17.03 0.11 -49.38
CA ALA A 5 -17.55 -0.71 -48.29
C ALA A 5 -18.91 -0.14 -47.86
N ALA A 6 -19.95 -0.98 -47.90
CA ALA A 6 -21.25 -0.64 -47.35
C ALA A 6 -21.13 -0.59 -45.83
N GLY A 7 -21.52 0.53 -45.23
CA GLY A 7 -21.61 0.66 -43.77
C GLY A 7 -22.70 -0.26 -43.19
N PRO A 8 -22.60 -0.59 -41.89
CA PRO A 8 -23.52 -1.50 -41.23
C PRO A 8 -24.97 -1.01 -41.31
N THR A 9 -25.90 -1.96 -41.42
CA THR A 9 -27.34 -1.69 -41.49
C THR A 9 -27.91 -1.30 -40.11
N PRO A 10 -29.05 -0.58 -40.03
CA PRO A 10 -29.57 -0.03 -38.78
C PRO A 10 -29.89 -1.04 -37.67
N ASP A 11 -29.94 -2.34 -37.98
CA ASP A 11 -30.19 -3.44 -37.03
C ASP A 11 -28.92 -3.90 -36.29
N GLU A 12 -27.73 -3.50 -36.75
CA GLU A 12 -26.43 -3.92 -36.18
C GLU A 12 -25.96 -3.01 -35.02
N ALA A 13 -26.43 -1.76 -34.95
CA ALA A 13 -25.99 -0.78 -33.96
C ALA A 13 -26.57 -0.95 -32.54
N GLY A 14 -27.47 -1.92 -32.33
CA GLY A 14 -28.17 -2.15 -31.05
C GLY A 14 -28.01 -3.56 -30.46
N ARG A 15 -27.19 -4.43 -31.06
CA ARG A 15 -27.01 -5.81 -30.57
C ARG A 15 -26.10 -5.85 -29.35
N PRO A 16 -26.42 -6.66 -28.33
CA PRO A 16 -25.60 -6.75 -27.12
C PRO A 16 -24.23 -7.38 -27.43
N LEU A 17 -23.20 -6.94 -26.73
CA LEU A 17 -21.86 -7.51 -26.83
C LEU A 17 -21.87 -9.01 -26.47
N ILE A 18 -21.05 -9.79 -27.17
CA ILE A 18 -20.84 -11.20 -26.85
C ILE A 18 -20.02 -11.30 -25.56
N LYS A 19 -20.46 -12.20 -24.66
CA LYS A 19 -19.79 -12.51 -23.40
C LYS A 19 -19.18 -13.90 -23.36
N CYS A 20 -19.61 -14.80 -24.24
CA CYS A 20 -19.05 -16.13 -24.38
C CYS A 20 -19.03 -16.59 -25.85
N LEU A 21 -17.91 -17.16 -26.28
CA LEU A 21 -17.77 -17.88 -27.56
C LEU A 21 -17.58 -19.38 -27.27
N VAL A 22 -18.46 -20.20 -27.83
CA VAL A 22 -18.44 -21.65 -27.72
C VAL A 22 -17.83 -22.24 -28.98
N TRP A 23 -16.78 -23.02 -28.82
CA TRP A 23 -16.00 -23.60 -29.90
C TRP A 23 -16.38 -25.07 -30.10
N ASP A 24 -16.52 -25.49 -31.35
CA ASP A 24 -16.19 -26.85 -31.71
C ASP A 24 -14.67 -27.09 -31.69
N LEU A 25 -14.25 -28.34 -31.61
CA LEU A 25 -12.84 -28.72 -31.58
C LEU A 25 -12.30 -29.09 -32.96
N ASP A 26 -12.76 -30.20 -33.52
CA ASP A 26 -12.24 -30.78 -34.76
C ASP A 26 -12.50 -29.86 -35.95
N ASN A 27 -11.45 -29.62 -36.75
CA ASN A 27 -11.44 -28.67 -37.87
C ASN A 27 -11.92 -27.23 -37.57
N THR A 28 -12.09 -26.89 -36.29
CA THR A 28 -12.60 -25.59 -35.83
C THR A 28 -11.56 -24.89 -34.95
N LEU A 29 -11.32 -25.43 -33.74
CA LEU A 29 -10.28 -24.93 -32.85
C LEU A 29 -8.91 -25.40 -33.32
N TRP A 30 -8.79 -26.69 -33.65
CA TRP A 30 -7.60 -27.30 -34.20
C TRP A 30 -7.87 -27.87 -35.59
N ARG A 31 -6.81 -28.15 -36.35
CA ARG A 31 -6.89 -28.82 -37.64
C ARG A 31 -6.77 -30.33 -37.46
N GLY A 32 -7.65 -31.08 -38.12
CA GLY A 32 -7.75 -32.53 -38.01
C GLY A 32 -8.91 -32.96 -37.11
N THR A 33 -9.17 -34.27 -37.14
CA THR A 33 -10.20 -34.97 -36.37
C THR A 33 -9.53 -35.87 -35.34
N LEU A 34 -9.74 -35.61 -34.06
CA LEU A 34 -9.01 -36.24 -32.95
C LEU A 34 -9.02 -37.78 -32.96
N LEU A 35 -10.10 -38.40 -33.43
CA LEU A 35 -10.25 -39.85 -33.47
C LEU A 35 -9.70 -40.50 -34.75
N GLU A 36 -9.42 -39.71 -35.80
CA GLU A 36 -9.00 -40.21 -37.10
C GLU A 36 -7.52 -39.91 -37.39
N ASP A 37 -7.02 -38.77 -36.91
CA ASP A 37 -5.65 -38.31 -37.14
C ASP A 37 -4.73 -38.68 -35.98
N GLU A 38 -3.44 -38.97 -36.28
CA GLU A 38 -2.44 -39.27 -35.25
C GLU A 38 -2.16 -38.07 -34.34
N GLU A 39 -2.23 -36.84 -34.89
CA GLU A 39 -2.10 -35.59 -34.15
C GLU A 39 -2.97 -34.48 -34.76
N VAL A 40 -3.54 -33.64 -33.89
CA VAL A 40 -4.28 -32.42 -34.28
C VAL A 40 -3.48 -31.17 -33.89
N GLU A 41 -3.44 -30.16 -34.76
CA GLU A 41 -2.63 -28.96 -34.56
C GLU A 41 -3.48 -27.73 -34.30
N LEU A 42 -3.16 -26.95 -33.27
CA LEU A 42 -3.78 -25.65 -33.01
C LEU A 42 -3.02 -24.55 -33.79
N PRO A 43 -3.63 -23.91 -34.81
CA PRO A 43 -2.98 -22.83 -35.54
C PRO A 43 -2.72 -21.63 -34.62
N GLU A 44 -1.58 -20.96 -34.79
CA GLU A 44 -1.19 -19.84 -33.93
C GLU A 44 -2.13 -18.65 -34.06
N GLU A 45 -2.74 -18.46 -35.23
CA GLU A 45 -3.74 -17.42 -35.45
C GLU A 45 -4.99 -17.65 -34.59
N ILE A 46 -5.42 -18.91 -34.44
CA ILE A 46 -6.55 -19.28 -33.59
C ILE A 46 -6.17 -19.13 -32.11
N ARG A 47 -4.96 -19.53 -31.72
CA ARG A 47 -4.43 -19.29 -30.37
C ARG A 47 -4.46 -17.80 -30.03
N ARG A 48 -4.05 -16.94 -30.96
CA ARG A 48 -4.08 -15.48 -30.80
C ARG A 48 -5.52 -14.97 -30.64
N THR A 49 -6.46 -15.46 -31.44
CA THR A 49 -7.89 -15.13 -31.29
C THR A 49 -8.40 -15.47 -29.89
N VAL A 50 -8.15 -16.70 -29.42
CA VAL A 50 -8.58 -17.16 -28.08
C VAL A 50 -8.06 -16.22 -26.99
N LYS A 51 -6.76 -15.90 -27.04
CA LYS A 51 -6.09 -15.00 -26.08
C LYS A 51 -6.61 -13.57 -26.14
N GLU A 52 -6.84 -13.04 -27.34
CA GLU A 52 -7.29 -11.67 -27.53
C GLU A 52 -8.74 -11.47 -27.07
N LEU A 53 -9.61 -12.45 -27.36
CA LEU A 53 -10.99 -12.46 -26.86
C LEU A 53 -11.03 -12.62 -25.33
N ASP A 54 -10.18 -13.49 -24.76
CA ASP A 54 -10.04 -13.64 -23.31
C ASP A 54 -9.60 -12.33 -22.63
N ALA A 55 -8.59 -11.65 -23.19
CA ALA A 55 -8.12 -10.35 -22.70
C ALA A 55 -9.20 -9.25 -22.75
N ARG A 56 -10.21 -9.39 -23.63
CA ARG A 56 -11.39 -8.51 -23.71
C ARG A 56 -12.52 -8.94 -22.78
N GLY A 57 -12.33 -10.01 -22.00
CA GLY A 57 -13.30 -10.58 -21.07
C GLY A 57 -14.38 -11.43 -21.71
N ILE A 58 -14.15 -11.94 -22.91
CA ILE A 58 -15.06 -12.86 -23.60
C ILE A 58 -14.66 -14.28 -23.22
N LEU A 59 -15.53 -14.96 -22.47
CA LEU A 59 -15.28 -16.31 -21.99
C LEU A 59 -15.28 -17.31 -23.15
N GLN A 60 -14.42 -18.31 -23.10
CA GLN A 60 -14.39 -19.39 -24.09
C GLN A 60 -15.01 -20.64 -23.48
N SER A 61 -15.71 -21.43 -24.28
CA SER A 61 -16.20 -22.76 -23.87
C SER A 61 -16.14 -23.74 -25.06
N VAL A 62 -16.45 -25.00 -24.83
CA VAL A 62 -16.40 -26.06 -25.85
C VAL A 62 -17.74 -26.75 -25.96
N ALA A 63 -18.23 -26.95 -27.19
CA ALA A 63 -19.33 -27.86 -27.50
C ALA A 63 -18.90 -28.78 -28.66
N SER A 64 -18.34 -29.94 -28.31
CA SER A 64 -17.73 -30.86 -29.28
C SER A 64 -18.26 -32.27 -29.13
N ARG A 65 -18.43 -32.96 -30.27
CA ARG A 65 -18.74 -34.39 -30.32
C ARG A 65 -17.45 -35.20 -30.32
N ASN A 66 -16.91 -35.43 -29.13
CA ASN A 66 -15.65 -36.16 -28.94
C ASN A 66 -15.69 -37.04 -27.70
N ASP A 67 -14.65 -37.87 -27.53
CA ASP A 67 -14.35 -38.48 -26.24
C ASP A 67 -13.84 -37.41 -25.26
N HIS A 68 -14.45 -37.34 -24.08
CA HIS A 68 -14.16 -36.28 -23.10
C HIS A 68 -12.70 -36.29 -22.64
N ASP A 69 -12.18 -37.45 -22.27
CA ASP A 69 -10.87 -37.55 -21.64
C ASP A 69 -9.75 -37.32 -22.67
N LEU A 70 -9.90 -37.88 -23.88
CA LEU A 70 -8.93 -37.64 -24.97
C LEU A 70 -8.89 -36.18 -25.40
N ALA A 71 -10.05 -35.54 -25.55
CA ALA A 71 -10.11 -34.14 -25.97
C ALA A 71 -9.57 -33.19 -24.88
N GLN A 72 -9.88 -33.47 -23.61
CA GLN A 72 -9.35 -32.71 -22.48
C GLN A 72 -7.82 -32.82 -22.40
N GLU A 73 -7.27 -34.04 -22.50
CA GLU A 73 -5.81 -34.26 -22.53
C GLU A 73 -5.16 -33.51 -23.70
N ARG A 74 -5.81 -33.47 -24.88
CA ARG A 74 -5.27 -32.75 -26.03
C ARG A 74 -5.29 -31.23 -25.82
N LEU A 75 -6.36 -30.66 -25.26
CA LEU A 75 -6.43 -29.24 -24.91
C LEU A 75 -5.32 -28.82 -23.94
N GLU A 76 -4.96 -29.70 -23.00
CA GLU A 76 -3.87 -29.51 -22.05
C GLU A 76 -2.51 -29.54 -22.75
N LYS A 77 -2.26 -30.54 -23.60
CA LYS A 77 -1.02 -30.63 -24.41
C LYS A 77 -0.83 -29.44 -25.34
N LEU A 78 -1.92 -28.91 -25.90
CA LEU A 78 -1.89 -27.72 -26.76
C LEU A 78 -1.73 -26.41 -25.97
N GLY A 79 -1.77 -26.45 -24.64
CA GLY A 79 -1.58 -25.30 -23.76
C GLY A 79 -2.72 -24.28 -23.84
N VAL A 80 -3.97 -24.76 -24.04
CA VAL A 80 -5.15 -23.90 -24.12
C VAL A 80 -6.32 -24.33 -23.25
N ALA A 81 -6.25 -25.49 -22.59
CA ALA A 81 -7.32 -25.98 -21.71
C ALA A 81 -7.81 -24.92 -20.70
N GLU A 82 -6.88 -24.15 -20.12
CA GLU A 82 -7.19 -23.11 -19.14
C GLU A 82 -8.09 -21.99 -19.68
N TYR A 83 -8.24 -21.81 -21.00
CA TYR A 83 -9.10 -20.77 -21.59
C TYR A 83 -10.57 -21.18 -21.63
N PHE A 84 -10.86 -22.49 -21.67
CA PHE A 84 -12.20 -23.01 -21.88
C PHE A 84 -12.90 -23.28 -20.55
N VAL A 85 -13.84 -22.39 -20.20
CA VAL A 85 -14.68 -22.55 -19.03
C VAL A 85 -15.91 -23.41 -19.36
N VAL A 86 -16.19 -24.42 -18.54
CA VAL A 86 -17.35 -25.32 -18.69
C VAL A 86 -17.37 -26.09 -20.04
N PRO A 87 -16.32 -26.82 -20.42
CA PRO A 87 -16.36 -27.62 -21.65
C PRO A 87 -17.50 -28.65 -21.60
N GLN A 88 -18.21 -28.81 -22.72
CA GLN A 88 -19.23 -29.82 -22.96
C GLN A 88 -18.76 -30.71 -24.11
N ILE A 89 -18.06 -31.78 -23.74
CA ILE A 89 -17.50 -32.74 -24.69
C ILE A 89 -18.25 -34.06 -24.52
N GLY A 90 -18.93 -34.48 -25.58
CA GLY A 90 -19.67 -35.73 -25.60
C GLY A 90 -20.57 -35.87 -26.82
N TRP A 91 -21.24 -37.02 -26.94
CA TRP A 91 -21.99 -37.41 -28.14
C TRP A 91 -23.41 -36.82 -28.24
N GLY A 92 -23.71 -35.80 -27.43
CA GLY A 92 -25.01 -35.12 -27.40
C GLY A 92 -25.20 -34.12 -28.54
N ARG A 93 -26.39 -33.50 -28.56
CA ARG A 93 -26.73 -32.40 -29.46
C ARG A 93 -25.96 -31.13 -29.07
N LYS A 94 -25.36 -30.43 -30.04
CA LYS A 94 -24.60 -29.20 -29.75
C LYS A 94 -25.49 -28.08 -29.21
N SER A 95 -26.76 -28.01 -29.62
CA SER A 95 -27.74 -27.07 -29.05
C SER A 95 -27.94 -27.27 -27.54
N ASP A 96 -27.93 -28.52 -27.08
CA ASP A 96 -28.09 -28.81 -25.65
C ASP A 96 -26.83 -28.46 -24.87
N SER A 97 -25.65 -28.74 -25.43
CA SER A 97 -24.36 -28.30 -24.87
C SER A 97 -24.28 -26.78 -24.75
N VAL A 98 -24.62 -26.02 -25.80
CA VAL A 98 -24.63 -24.54 -25.76
C VAL A 98 -25.61 -24.01 -24.71
N ARG A 99 -26.80 -24.62 -24.60
CA ARG A 99 -27.80 -24.25 -23.58
C ARG A 99 -27.30 -24.53 -22.16
N ALA A 100 -26.62 -25.65 -21.95
CA ALA A 100 -26.00 -26.00 -20.67
C ALA A 100 -24.90 -25.01 -20.29
N ILE A 101 -24.04 -24.63 -21.24
CA ILE A 101 -23.00 -23.61 -21.06
C ILE A 101 -23.63 -22.26 -20.67
N ALA A 102 -24.62 -21.79 -21.44
CA ALA A 102 -25.29 -20.52 -21.16
C ALA A 102 -25.93 -20.51 -19.76
N SER A 103 -26.61 -21.60 -19.39
CA SER A 103 -27.22 -21.76 -18.07
C SER A 103 -26.18 -21.78 -16.94
N ARG A 104 -25.08 -22.53 -17.12
CA ARG A 104 -24.00 -22.63 -16.12
C ARG A 104 -23.27 -21.31 -15.92
N LEU A 105 -23.06 -20.55 -16.99
CA LEU A 105 -22.46 -19.22 -16.94
C LEU A 105 -23.45 -18.11 -16.54
N GLN A 106 -24.73 -18.46 -16.40
CA GLN A 106 -25.85 -17.54 -16.14
C GLN A 106 -25.96 -16.41 -17.19
N PHE A 107 -25.70 -16.76 -18.46
CA PHE A 107 -25.81 -15.85 -19.58
C PHE A 107 -27.11 -16.04 -20.34
N ALA A 108 -27.71 -14.92 -20.78
CA ALA A 108 -28.76 -14.96 -21.77
C ALA A 108 -28.19 -15.46 -23.10
N GLU A 109 -28.96 -16.24 -23.85
CA GLU A 109 -28.53 -16.80 -25.14
C GLU A 109 -28.09 -15.71 -26.15
N SER A 110 -28.66 -14.51 -26.07
CA SER A 110 -28.36 -13.38 -26.96
C SER A 110 -26.94 -12.79 -26.83
N VAL A 111 -26.20 -13.18 -25.78
CA VAL A 111 -24.80 -12.79 -25.54
C VAL A 111 -23.82 -13.96 -25.72
N VAL A 112 -24.28 -15.08 -26.30
CA VAL A 112 -23.47 -16.26 -26.59
C VAL A 112 -23.29 -16.39 -28.11
N ALA A 113 -22.07 -16.74 -28.52
CA ALA A 113 -21.72 -17.08 -29.89
C ALA A 113 -21.25 -18.53 -29.98
N PHE A 114 -21.42 -19.16 -31.14
CA PHE A 114 -21.03 -20.53 -31.43
C PHE A 114 -20.26 -20.58 -32.76
N ILE A 115 -19.14 -21.31 -32.80
CA ILE A 115 -18.32 -21.48 -34.01
C ILE A 115 -18.05 -22.96 -34.27
N ASP A 116 -18.21 -23.37 -35.52
CA ASP A 116 -18.18 -24.77 -35.95
C ASP A 116 -17.92 -24.86 -37.46
N ASP A 117 -17.17 -25.87 -37.92
CA ASP A 117 -16.86 -26.12 -39.33
C ASP A 117 -18.07 -26.72 -40.08
N GLN A 118 -18.88 -27.54 -39.42
CA GLN A 118 -19.98 -28.28 -40.02
C GLN A 118 -21.27 -27.43 -40.15
N PRO A 119 -21.76 -27.19 -41.39
CA PRO A 119 -22.98 -26.40 -41.60
C PRO A 119 -24.23 -27.00 -40.93
N ALA A 120 -24.28 -28.33 -40.78
CA ALA A 120 -25.39 -29.03 -40.15
C ALA A 120 -25.49 -28.71 -38.65
N GLU A 121 -24.36 -28.70 -37.93
CA GLU A 121 -24.31 -28.37 -36.50
C GLU A 121 -24.66 -26.90 -36.26
N ARG A 122 -24.15 -25.99 -37.11
CA ARG A 122 -24.54 -24.56 -37.07
C ARG A 122 -26.04 -24.37 -37.31
N ALA A 123 -26.61 -25.08 -38.28
CA ALA A 123 -28.04 -25.02 -38.57
C ALA A 123 -28.90 -25.56 -37.42
N GLU A 124 -28.46 -26.62 -36.75
CA GLU A 124 -29.10 -27.17 -35.56
C GLU A 124 -29.14 -26.14 -34.43
N VAL A 125 -27.99 -25.55 -34.07
CA VAL A 125 -27.91 -24.53 -33.01
C VAL A 125 -28.76 -23.30 -33.35
N ASN A 126 -28.71 -22.81 -34.59
CA ASN A 126 -29.54 -21.68 -35.02
C ASN A 126 -31.04 -21.97 -34.93
N HIS A 127 -31.47 -23.21 -35.19
CA HIS A 127 -32.89 -23.58 -35.13
C HIS A 127 -33.40 -23.65 -33.69
N GLU A 128 -32.64 -24.30 -32.81
CA GLU A 128 -33.03 -24.54 -31.42
C GLU A 128 -32.78 -23.34 -30.50
N LEU A 129 -31.77 -22.52 -30.82
CA LEU A 129 -31.34 -21.35 -30.06
C LEU A 129 -31.19 -20.11 -30.98
N PRO A 130 -32.28 -19.54 -31.52
CA PRO A 130 -32.21 -18.45 -32.50
C PRO A 130 -31.52 -17.16 -32.03
N ALA A 131 -31.34 -17.00 -30.71
CA ALA A 131 -30.65 -15.86 -30.13
C ALA A 131 -29.12 -16.02 -30.12
N VAL A 132 -28.60 -17.24 -30.22
CA VAL A 132 -27.16 -17.54 -30.29
C VAL A 132 -26.63 -17.16 -31.67
N ARG A 133 -25.50 -16.46 -31.73
CA ARG A 133 -24.87 -16.07 -33.00
C ARG A 133 -23.94 -17.16 -33.47
N THR A 134 -24.13 -17.65 -34.69
CA THR A 134 -23.29 -18.72 -35.25
C THR A 134 -22.32 -18.18 -36.29
N TYR A 135 -21.10 -18.71 -36.29
CA TYR A 135 -20.02 -18.35 -37.20
C TYR A 135 -19.40 -19.61 -37.81
N GLU A 136 -18.89 -19.49 -39.03
CA GLU A 136 -18.12 -20.56 -39.69
C GLU A 136 -16.70 -20.58 -39.13
N ALA A 137 -16.09 -21.77 -39.03
CA ALA A 137 -14.74 -21.96 -38.49
C ALA A 137 -13.69 -21.06 -39.15
N GLU A 138 -13.79 -20.84 -40.46
CA GLU A 138 -12.86 -20.02 -41.24
C GLU A 138 -12.84 -18.55 -40.80
N ARG A 139 -13.92 -18.08 -40.18
CA ARG A 139 -14.05 -16.69 -39.70
C ARG A 139 -13.49 -16.47 -38.31
N ALA A 140 -12.96 -17.50 -37.65
CA ALA A 140 -12.43 -17.42 -36.28
C ALA A 140 -11.43 -16.26 -36.10
N THR A 141 -10.55 -16.02 -37.07
CA THR A 141 -9.53 -14.95 -37.01
C THR A 141 -10.11 -13.54 -37.21
N GLU A 142 -11.30 -13.43 -37.82
CA GLU A 142 -11.98 -12.16 -38.05
C GLU A 142 -12.80 -11.70 -36.84
N LEU A 143 -13.13 -12.62 -35.92
CA LEU A 143 -14.04 -12.34 -34.81
C LEU A 143 -13.57 -11.17 -33.93
N THR A 144 -12.27 -11.05 -33.70
CA THR A 144 -11.69 -9.95 -32.89
C THR A 144 -11.86 -8.57 -33.54
N SER A 145 -12.20 -8.50 -34.84
CA SER A 145 -12.46 -7.25 -35.54
C SER A 145 -13.95 -6.88 -35.60
N LEU A 146 -14.84 -7.79 -35.20
CA LEU A 146 -16.28 -7.55 -35.23
C LEU A 146 -16.71 -6.66 -34.06
N PRO A 147 -17.65 -5.71 -34.27
CA PRO A 147 -18.13 -4.81 -33.23
C PRO A 147 -18.66 -5.54 -31.99
N GLU A 148 -19.36 -6.65 -32.17
CA GLU A 148 -19.95 -7.41 -31.07
C GLU A 148 -18.93 -8.15 -30.18
N PHE A 149 -17.67 -8.30 -30.62
CA PHE A 149 -16.55 -8.83 -29.84
C PHE A 149 -15.55 -7.73 -29.42
N SER A 150 -15.88 -6.46 -29.66
CA SER A 150 -14.98 -5.32 -29.48
C SER A 150 -15.60 -4.30 -28.50
N PRO A 151 -15.54 -4.56 -27.18
CA PRO A 151 -16.04 -3.60 -26.18
C PRO A 151 -15.24 -2.30 -26.25
N ALA A 152 -15.92 -1.15 -26.12
CA ALA A 152 -15.29 0.17 -26.18
C ALA A 152 -14.31 0.43 -25.03
N HIS A 153 -14.53 -0.20 -23.87
CA HIS A 153 -13.63 -0.15 -22.72
C HIS A 153 -13.57 -1.53 -22.07
N VAL A 154 -12.36 -2.03 -21.82
CA VAL A 154 -12.11 -3.29 -21.10
C VAL A 154 -11.72 -2.93 -19.68
N THR A 155 -12.58 -3.26 -18.72
CA THR A 155 -12.27 -3.11 -17.30
C THR A 155 -11.33 -4.23 -16.84
N GLU A 156 -10.62 -4.01 -15.73
CA GLU A 156 -9.79 -5.05 -15.10
C GLU A 156 -10.59 -6.31 -14.76
N ASP A 157 -11.80 -6.16 -14.22
CA ASP A 157 -12.75 -7.27 -13.99
C ASP A 157 -13.11 -8.01 -15.28
N ALA A 158 -13.21 -7.31 -16.42
CA ALA A 158 -13.47 -7.95 -17.70
C ALA A 158 -12.24 -8.77 -18.14
N ALA A 159 -11.05 -8.19 -18.10
CA ALA A 159 -9.80 -8.88 -18.44
C ALA A 159 -9.56 -10.12 -17.55
N ASN A 160 -9.97 -10.08 -16.29
CA ASN A 160 -9.82 -11.18 -15.33
C ASN A 160 -11.05 -12.11 -15.24
N ARG A 161 -12.07 -11.94 -16.09
CA ARG A 161 -13.36 -12.65 -15.98
C ARG A 161 -13.20 -14.17 -15.96
N ARG A 162 -12.30 -14.73 -16.76
CA ARG A 162 -12.03 -16.16 -16.80
C ARG A 162 -11.57 -16.70 -15.44
N ALA A 163 -10.55 -16.06 -14.87
CA ALA A 163 -10.04 -16.43 -13.55
C ALA A 163 -11.12 -16.34 -12.47
N MET A 164 -11.98 -15.31 -12.53
CA MET A 164 -13.10 -15.16 -11.60
C MET A 164 -14.11 -16.33 -11.67
N TYR A 165 -14.45 -16.79 -12.87
CA TYR A 165 -15.35 -17.94 -13.05
C TYR A 165 -14.70 -19.24 -12.59
N GLN A 166 -13.42 -19.46 -12.90
CA GLN A 166 -12.67 -20.63 -12.44
C GLN A 166 -12.59 -20.68 -10.91
N ALA A 167 -12.26 -19.56 -10.28
CA ALA A 167 -12.28 -19.43 -8.82
C ALA A 167 -13.70 -19.67 -8.24
N GLY A 168 -14.75 -19.25 -8.95
CA GLY A 168 -16.14 -19.56 -8.60
C GLY A 168 -16.44 -21.06 -8.60
N PHE A 169 -16.03 -21.78 -9.64
CA PHE A 169 -16.24 -23.22 -9.73
C PHE A 169 -15.45 -23.99 -8.67
N GLN A 170 -14.20 -23.60 -8.42
CA GLN A 170 -13.39 -24.18 -7.35
C GLN A 170 -14.02 -23.96 -5.96
N ARG A 171 -14.64 -22.80 -5.74
CA ARG A 171 -15.38 -22.51 -4.50
C ARG A 171 -16.61 -23.38 -4.35
N GLU A 172 -17.44 -23.49 -5.39
CA GLU A 172 -18.62 -24.34 -5.35
C GLU A 172 -18.25 -25.80 -5.10
N GLN A 173 -17.19 -26.30 -5.73
CA GLN A 173 -16.68 -27.65 -5.48
C GLN A 173 -16.20 -27.81 -4.03
N ALA A 174 -15.40 -26.86 -3.53
CA ALA A 174 -14.92 -26.90 -2.16
C ALA A 174 -16.06 -26.80 -1.14
N GLU A 175 -17.14 -26.06 -1.44
CA GLU A 175 -18.34 -25.97 -0.62
C GLU A 175 -19.08 -27.32 -0.59
N GLN A 176 -19.21 -27.99 -1.73
CA GLN A 176 -19.84 -29.31 -1.83
C GLN A 176 -19.04 -30.40 -1.10
N GLU A 177 -17.71 -30.32 -1.14
CA GLU A 177 -16.81 -31.26 -0.49
C GLU A 177 -16.62 -30.98 1.01
N HIS A 178 -16.99 -29.78 1.49
CA HIS A 178 -16.80 -29.40 2.87
C HIS A 178 -17.75 -30.15 3.82
N VAL A 179 -17.17 -30.69 4.90
CA VAL A 179 -17.91 -31.32 6.00
C VAL A 179 -17.77 -30.44 7.24
N GLY A 180 -18.86 -29.81 7.65
CA GLY A 180 -18.87 -28.88 8.78
C GLY A 180 -20.00 -27.86 8.69
N SER A 181 -19.94 -26.85 9.55
CA SER A 181 -20.85 -25.71 9.51
C SER A 181 -20.47 -24.70 8.42
N SER A 182 -21.43 -23.89 7.97
CA SER A 182 -21.15 -22.82 7.01
C SER A 182 -20.11 -21.81 7.53
N GLU A 183 -20.04 -21.58 8.85
CA GLU A 183 -19.04 -20.67 9.42
C GLU A 183 -17.62 -21.23 9.30
N GLU A 184 -17.43 -22.54 9.52
CA GLU A 184 -16.14 -23.22 9.34
C GLU A 184 -15.71 -23.21 7.87
N PHE A 185 -16.65 -23.40 6.95
CA PHE A 185 -16.38 -23.24 5.52
C PHE A 185 -15.89 -21.83 5.18
N LEU A 186 -16.59 -20.78 5.65
CA LEU A 186 -16.18 -19.39 5.42
C LEU A 186 -14.78 -19.09 5.98
N ARG A 187 -14.43 -19.62 7.16
CA ARG A 187 -13.06 -19.50 7.70
C ARG A 187 -12.03 -20.17 6.79
N SER A 188 -12.38 -21.32 6.19
CA SER A 188 -11.48 -22.06 5.30
C SER A 188 -11.17 -21.33 3.98
N LEU A 189 -12.00 -20.34 3.61
CA LEU A 189 -11.81 -19.51 2.42
C LEU A 189 -10.70 -18.46 2.60
N ASP A 190 -10.27 -18.17 3.83
CA ASP A 190 -9.34 -17.07 4.17
C ASP A 190 -9.77 -15.73 3.55
N LEU A 191 -11.02 -15.32 3.85
CA LEU A 191 -11.60 -14.08 3.35
C LEU A 191 -10.82 -12.87 3.88
N ARG A 192 -10.34 -12.01 2.98
CA ARG A 192 -9.64 -10.76 3.29
C ARG A 192 -10.37 -9.60 2.64
N LEU A 193 -10.90 -8.72 3.48
CA LEU A 193 -11.57 -7.48 3.09
C LEU A 193 -10.58 -6.32 3.26
N LEU A 194 -10.27 -5.65 2.16
CA LEU A 194 -9.55 -4.39 2.16
C LEU A 194 -10.57 -3.24 2.05
N ILE A 195 -10.48 -2.27 2.94
CA ILE A 195 -11.20 -0.99 2.87
C ILE A 195 -10.13 0.08 2.70
N GLU A 196 -10.27 0.95 1.71
CA GLU A 196 -9.29 1.99 1.39
C GLU A 196 -9.99 3.28 0.93
N HIS A 197 -9.31 4.42 1.04
CA HIS A 197 -9.79 5.66 0.43
C HIS A 197 -9.67 5.54 -1.09
N ALA A 198 -10.72 5.92 -1.80
CA ALA A 198 -10.72 5.87 -3.26
C ALA A 198 -9.74 6.90 -3.84
N GLY A 199 -8.88 6.44 -4.76
CA GLY A 199 -8.11 7.28 -5.67
C GLY A 199 -8.80 7.48 -7.03
N GLU A 200 -8.13 8.20 -7.94
CA GLU A 200 -8.61 8.43 -9.30
C GLU A 200 -8.82 7.12 -10.08
N GLU A 201 -7.99 6.11 -9.83
CA GLU A 201 -8.07 4.78 -10.43
C GLU A 201 -9.37 4.03 -10.09
N HIS A 202 -10.04 4.42 -9.01
CA HIS A 202 -11.25 3.76 -8.53
C HIS A 202 -12.55 4.36 -9.07
N LEU A 203 -12.51 5.58 -9.60
CA LEU A 203 -13.72 6.37 -9.91
C LEU A 203 -14.68 5.66 -10.87
N ALA A 204 -14.17 5.16 -11.99
CA ALA A 204 -15.00 4.46 -13.00
C ALA A 204 -15.72 3.25 -12.39
N ARG A 205 -15.06 2.54 -11.47
CA ARG A 205 -15.63 1.36 -10.80
C ARG A 205 -16.64 1.76 -9.73
N VAL A 206 -16.35 2.79 -8.96
CA VAL A 206 -17.29 3.33 -7.96
C VAL A 206 -18.57 3.81 -8.64
N GLU A 207 -18.43 4.59 -9.72
CA GLU A 207 -19.54 5.06 -10.55
C GLU A 207 -20.40 3.88 -11.04
N GLU A 208 -19.77 2.84 -11.60
CA GLU A 208 -20.47 1.62 -12.04
C GLU A 208 -21.21 0.93 -10.89
N LEU A 209 -20.59 0.80 -9.71
CA LEU A 209 -21.20 0.19 -8.54
C LEU A 209 -22.43 0.98 -8.07
N THR A 210 -22.38 2.32 -8.07
CA THR A 210 -23.56 3.14 -7.71
C THR A 210 -24.70 2.98 -8.72
N LEU A 211 -24.37 2.82 -10.02
CA LEU A 211 -25.33 2.74 -11.11
C LEU A 211 -25.98 1.36 -11.25
N ARG A 212 -25.18 0.29 -11.21
CA ARG A 212 -25.64 -1.09 -11.52
C ARG A 212 -26.17 -1.86 -10.32
N THR A 213 -25.82 -1.44 -9.11
CA THR A 213 -26.22 -2.14 -7.90
C THR A 213 -27.58 -1.64 -7.44
N SER A 214 -28.67 -2.33 -7.82
CA SER A 214 -30.02 -1.88 -7.42
C SER A 214 -30.54 -2.53 -6.13
N GLN A 215 -30.17 -3.79 -5.85
CA GLN A 215 -30.65 -4.49 -4.64
C GLN A 215 -29.80 -4.20 -3.40
N MET A 216 -28.51 -4.00 -3.62
CA MET A 216 -27.53 -3.85 -2.55
C MET A 216 -27.04 -2.40 -2.43
N ASN A 217 -27.90 -1.44 -2.78
CA ASN A 217 -27.64 0.01 -2.65
C ASN A 217 -28.70 0.61 -1.72
N ALA A 218 -28.24 1.22 -0.62
CA ALA A 218 -29.11 1.72 0.45
C ALA A 218 -30.02 2.89 0.02
N THR A 219 -29.61 3.71 -0.94
CA THR A 219 -30.37 4.90 -1.37
C THR A 219 -30.87 4.81 -2.81
N GLY A 220 -30.28 3.94 -3.62
CA GLY A 220 -30.51 3.90 -5.08
C GLY A 220 -30.09 5.19 -5.78
N VAL A 221 -29.25 6.01 -5.14
CA VAL A 221 -28.70 7.23 -5.74
C VAL A 221 -27.46 6.84 -6.55
N HIS A 222 -27.40 7.34 -7.79
CA HIS A 222 -26.22 7.25 -8.64
C HIS A 222 -25.36 8.49 -8.41
N TYR A 223 -24.06 8.27 -8.27
CA TYR A 223 -23.07 9.33 -8.19
C TYR A 223 -22.26 9.31 -9.48
N SER A 224 -22.30 10.41 -10.20
CA SER A 224 -21.50 10.56 -11.42
C SER A 224 -20.01 10.68 -11.08
N ASP A 225 -19.15 10.43 -12.05
CA ASP A 225 -17.71 10.70 -11.95
C ASP A 225 -17.40 12.12 -11.43
N ALA A 226 -18.17 13.13 -11.85
CA ALA A 226 -18.03 14.51 -11.37
C ALA A 226 -18.39 14.67 -9.87
N ASP A 227 -19.47 14.02 -9.42
CA ASP A 227 -19.88 14.06 -8.01
C ASP A 227 -18.85 13.37 -7.12
N LEU A 228 -18.32 12.23 -7.58
CA LEU A 228 -17.31 11.47 -6.84
C LEU A 228 -15.99 12.25 -6.72
N ARG A 229 -15.54 12.93 -7.78
CA ARG A 229 -14.36 13.81 -7.69
C ARG A 229 -14.58 14.98 -6.73
N ALA A 230 -15.78 15.57 -6.72
CA ALA A 230 -16.11 16.63 -5.78
C ALA A 230 -16.03 16.13 -4.32
N LEU A 231 -16.54 14.92 -4.04
CA LEU A 231 -16.46 14.30 -2.72
C LEU A 231 -15.03 13.93 -2.33
N LEU A 232 -14.18 13.48 -3.26
CA LEU A 232 -12.77 13.20 -3.00
C LEU A 232 -11.96 14.46 -2.65
N ALA A 233 -12.35 15.61 -3.19
CA ALA A 233 -11.68 16.88 -2.92
C ALA A 233 -12.15 17.55 -1.61
N ASP A 234 -13.23 17.07 -1.01
CA ASP A 234 -13.83 17.65 0.19
C ASP A 234 -13.26 16.97 1.46
N PRO A 235 -12.58 17.71 2.35
CA PRO A 235 -11.97 17.14 3.56
C PRO A 235 -12.99 16.53 4.54
N ASP A 236 -14.24 16.97 4.47
CA ASP A 236 -15.32 16.47 5.33
C ASP A 236 -15.93 15.17 4.77
N HIS A 237 -15.47 14.67 3.63
CA HIS A 237 -15.99 13.47 3.02
C HIS A 237 -14.91 12.40 2.82
N ASP A 238 -15.29 11.14 3.06
CA ASP A 238 -14.50 9.97 2.70
C ASP A 238 -15.28 9.15 1.67
N VAL A 239 -14.65 8.91 0.52
CA VAL A 239 -15.07 7.90 -0.45
C VAL A 239 -14.24 6.66 -0.20
N LEU A 240 -14.86 5.60 0.31
CA LEU A 240 -14.18 4.36 0.65
C LEU A 240 -14.57 3.26 -0.33
N VAL A 241 -13.57 2.53 -0.84
CA VAL A 241 -13.75 1.36 -1.70
C VAL A 241 -13.46 0.11 -0.89
N MET A 242 -14.24 -0.95 -1.15
CA MET A 242 -14.02 -2.24 -0.53
C MET A 242 -13.71 -3.31 -1.57
N SER A 243 -12.59 -3.99 -1.36
CA SER A 243 -12.14 -5.10 -2.20
C SER A 243 -12.08 -6.38 -1.38
N LEU A 244 -12.51 -7.50 -1.95
CA LEU A 244 -12.54 -8.80 -1.26
C LEU A 244 -11.72 -9.83 -2.01
N THR A 245 -10.89 -10.58 -1.29
CA THR A 245 -10.16 -11.73 -1.84
C THR A 245 -10.40 -12.96 -0.96
N ASP A 246 -10.40 -14.14 -1.56
CA ASP A 246 -10.31 -15.43 -0.87
C ASP A 246 -9.15 -16.26 -1.44
N ARG A 247 -8.96 -17.47 -0.91
CA ARG A 247 -7.88 -18.38 -1.33
C ARG A 247 -7.91 -18.80 -2.80
N PHE A 248 -9.05 -18.64 -3.49
CA PHE A 248 -9.23 -19.02 -4.89
C PHE A 248 -9.08 -17.83 -5.83
N GLY A 249 -9.27 -16.60 -5.34
CA GLY A 249 -8.98 -15.40 -6.12
C GLY A 249 -9.62 -14.12 -5.60
N SER A 250 -9.43 -13.06 -6.39
CA SER A 250 -10.02 -11.74 -6.12
C SER A 250 -11.47 -11.68 -6.59
N HIS A 251 -12.30 -10.98 -5.81
CA HIS A 251 -13.64 -10.56 -6.20
C HIS A 251 -13.66 -9.14 -6.77
N GLY A 252 -12.49 -8.49 -6.88
CA GLY A 252 -12.34 -7.09 -7.26
C GLY A 252 -12.95 -6.13 -6.24
N ALA A 253 -13.21 -4.89 -6.67
CA ALA A 253 -13.97 -3.93 -5.90
C ALA A 253 -15.43 -4.38 -5.80
N VAL A 254 -15.86 -4.67 -4.56
CA VAL A 254 -17.15 -5.25 -4.21
C VAL A 254 -18.02 -4.29 -3.41
N GLY A 255 -17.55 -3.09 -3.06
CA GLY A 255 -18.37 -2.11 -2.38
C GLY A 255 -17.83 -0.69 -2.42
N VAL A 256 -18.73 0.25 -2.14
CA VAL A 256 -18.43 1.66 -1.89
C VAL A 256 -19.19 2.13 -0.66
N MET A 257 -18.52 2.94 0.15
CA MET A 257 -19.11 3.73 1.23
C MET A 257 -18.80 5.21 1.01
N LEU A 258 -19.84 6.03 1.02
CA LEU A 258 -19.71 7.48 1.05
C LEU A 258 -20.06 7.96 2.44
N LEU A 259 -19.07 8.53 3.12
CA LEU A 259 -19.17 8.98 4.49
C LEU A 259 -18.92 10.49 4.54
N GLU A 260 -19.81 11.23 5.18
CA GLU A 260 -19.61 12.63 5.55
C GLU A 260 -19.29 12.68 7.05
N ARG A 261 -18.22 13.37 7.39
CA ARG A 261 -17.66 13.45 8.74
C ARG A 261 -17.92 14.84 9.32
N GLY A 262 -18.63 14.88 10.44
CA GLY A 262 -18.68 16.04 11.32
C GLY A 262 -18.10 15.74 12.69
N GLU A 263 -17.85 16.79 13.48
CA GLU A 263 -17.25 16.71 14.82
C GLU A 263 -18.03 15.82 15.81
N LYS A 264 -19.37 15.79 15.68
CA LYS A 264 -20.25 15.06 16.62
C LYS A 264 -21.03 13.92 15.97
N THR A 265 -21.09 13.90 14.65
CA THR A 265 -21.92 12.93 13.91
C THR A 265 -21.29 12.68 12.56
N TRP A 266 -21.17 11.41 12.19
CA TRP A 266 -20.90 11.03 10.81
C TRP A 266 -22.17 10.54 10.13
N ARG A 267 -22.25 10.80 8.83
CA ARG A 267 -23.38 10.46 7.98
C ARG A 267 -22.92 9.51 6.89
N LEU A 268 -23.40 8.28 6.97
CA LEU A 268 -23.30 7.28 5.90
C LEU A 268 -24.30 7.65 4.79
N LYS A 269 -23.84 8.39 3.78
CA LYS A 269 -24.66 8.86 2.65
C LYS A 269 -25.02 7.71 1.71
N LEU A 270 -24.10 6.77 1.53
CA LEU A 270 -24.30 5.61 0.69
C LEU A 270 -23.50 4.44 1.23
N LEU A 271 -24.14 3.27 1.31
CA LEU A 271 -23.47 1.98 1.25
C LEU A 271 -24.02 1.21 0.05
N ALA A 272 -23.13 0.82 -0.86
CA ALA A 272 -23.45 -0.09 -1.94
C ALA A 272 -22.46 -1.25 -1.96
N THR A 273 -22.95 -2.48 -2.12
CA THR A 273 -22.09 -3.69 -2.20
C THR A 273 -22.52 -4.60 -3.35
N SER A 274 -21.63 -5.44 -3.86
CA SER A 274 -21.98 -6.40 -4.90
C SER A 274 -22.79 -7.55 -4.30
N CYS A 275 -23.82 -8.02 -5.02
CA CYS A 275 -24.61 -9.19 -4.61
C CYS A 275 -23.75 -10.47 -4.48
N ARG A 276 -22.62 -10.56 -5.19
CA ARG A 276 -21.74 -11.74 -5.19
C ARG A 276 -21.02 -12.00 -3.86
N VAL A 277 -20.97 -11.01 -2.97
CA VAL A 277 -20.27 -11.11 -1.68
C VAL A 277 -21.21 -11.12 -0.47
N VAL A 278 -22.52 -11.21 -0.71
CA VAL A 278 -23.55 -11.21 0.34
C VAL A 278 -23.45 -12.45 1.22
N SER A 279 -23.26 -13.63 0.61
CA SER A 279 -23.14 -14.90 1.31
C SER A 279 -21.95 -14.95 2.28
N PHE A 280 -20.93 -14.12 2.07
CA PHE A 280 -19.77 -14.02 2.96
C PHE A 280 -19.99 -13.08 4.16
N GLY A 281 -21.14 -12.41 4.23
CA GLY A 281 -21.44 -11.46 5.31
C GLY A 281 -20.70 -10.11 5.18
N THR A 282 -20.18 -9.78 4.00
CA THR A 282 -19.34 -8.60 3.75
C THR A 282 -19.99 -7.29 4.18
N GLY A 283 -21.27 -7.08 3.84
CA GLY A 283 -22.00 -5.86 4.23
C GLY A 283 -22.12 -5.68 5.74
N ALA A 284 -22.35 -6.77 6.48
CA ALA A 284 -22.40 -6.72 7.94
C ALA A 284 -21.01 -6.45 8.54
N THR A 285 -19.95 -7.02 7.97
CA THR A 285 -18.56 -6.75 8.38
C THR A 285 -18.18 -5.28 8.17
N ILE A 286 -18.55 -4.70 7.02
CA ILE A 286 -18.33 -3.28 6.72
C ILE A 286 -19.06 -2.38 7.74
N LEU A 287 -20.33 -2.67 8.03
CA LEU A 287 -21.11 -1.90 9.00
C LEU A 287 -20.53 -2.01 10.41
N ARG A 288 -20.15 -3.21 10.86
CA ARG A 288 -19.46 -3.39 12.16
C ARG A 288 -18.16 -2.59 12.22
N TRP A 289 -17.36 -2.61 11.15
CA TRP A 289 -16.16 -1.80 11.09
C TRP A 289 -16.48 -0.31 11.24
N LEU A 290 -17.44 0.24 10.48
CA LEU A 290 -17.82 1.65 10.58
C LEU A 290 -18.33 2.02 11.98
N ILE A 291 -19.15 1.17 12.59
CA ILE A 291 -19.66 1.36 13.95
C ILE A 291 -18.50 1.39 14.95
N ALA A 292 -17.52 0.50 14.81
CA ALA A 292 -16.33 0.51 15.66
C ALA A 292 -15.51 1.79 15.49
N GLN A 293 -15.35 2.29 14.26
CA GLN A 293 -14.66 3.56 13.99
C GLN A 293 -15.36 4.73 14.68
N ALA A 294 -16.66 4.85 14.49
CA ALA A 294 -17.44 5.94 15.08
C ALA A 294 -17.49 5.87 16.61
N HIS A 295 -17.53 4.65 17.18
CA HIS A 295 -17.42 4.44 18.62
C HIS A 295 -16.05 4.91 19.15
N ARG A 296 -14.95 4.60 18.44
CA ARG A 296 -13.60 5.07 18.81
C ARG A 296 -13.46 6.59 18.73
N ALA A 297 -14.08 7.20 17.72
CA ALA A 297 -14.11 8.66 17.57
C ALA A 297 -15.10 9.35 18.53
N GLY A 298 -15.93 8.61 19.26
CA GLY A 298 -16.92 9.18 20.18
C GLY A 298 -18.04 9.96 19.48
N VAL A 299 -18.29 9.68 18.19
CA VAL A 299 -19.29 10.37 17.38
C VAL A 299 -20.56 9.55 17.22
N HIS A 300 -21.68 10.21 16.94
CA HIS A 300 -22.93 9.52 16.56
C HIS A 300 -22.90 9.06 15.09
N LEU A 301 -23.64 8.02 14.73
CA LEU A 301 -23.81 7.61 13.34
C LEU A 301 -25.23 7.87 12.84
N THR A 302 -25.30 8.44 11.65
CA THR A 302 -26.52 8.49 10.85
C THR A 302 -26.31 7.78 9.52
N ALA A 303 -27.35 7.20 8.94
CA ALA A 303 -27.30 6.56 7.64
C ALA A 303 -28.51 6.95 6.79
N ASP A 304 -28.25 7.33 5.55
CA ASP A 304 -29.28 7.63 4.57
C ASP A 304 -29.83 6.33 3.97
N PHE A 305 -31.15 6.20 3.93
CA PHE A 305 -31.83 5.06 3.34
C PHE A 305 -33.05 5.53 2.54
N ARG A 306 -33.18 5.10 1.29
CA ARG A 306 -34.38 5.35 0.47
C ARG A 306 -34.95 4.02 0.02
N ALA A 307 -36.15 3.70 0.51
CA ALA A 307 -36.82 2.46 0.16
C ALA A 307 -37.12 2.41 -1.35
N THR A 308 -36.85 1.27 -1.96
CA THR A 308 -37.20 0.93 -3.35
C THR A 308 -37.76 -0.49 -3.38
N ASP A 309 -38.38 -0.88 -4.50
CA ASP A 309 -38.88 -2.25 -4.68
C ASP A 309 -37.78 -3.33 -4.62
N ARG A 310 -36.49 -2.93 -4.70
CA ARG A 310 -35.35 -3.84 -4.87
C ARG A 310 -34.40 -3.89 -3.67
N ASN A 311 -34.34 -2.85 -2.83
CA ASN A 311 -33.28 -2.70 -1.81
C ASN A 311 -33.68 -3.05 -0.37
N ARG A 312 -34.75 -3.83 -0.18
CA ARG A 312 -35.22 -4.29 1.14
C ARG A 312 -34.12 -4.99 1.96
N ILE A 313 -33.19 -5.68 1.30
CA ILE A 313 -32.06 -6.35 1.97
C ILE A 313 -31.12 -5.35 2.69
N MET A 314 -30.96 -4.15 2.15
CA MET A 314 -30.15 -3.08 2.78
C MET A 314 -30.85 -2.51 4.01
N GLU A 315 -32.17 -2.35 3.96
CA GLU A 315 -32.96 -1.96 5.13
C GLU A 315 -32.73 -2.95 6.28
N VAL A 316 -32.87 -4.25 5.97
CA VAL A 316 -32.66 -5.33 6.93
C VAL A 316 -31.23 -5.27 7.49
N ALA A 317 -30.21 -5.10 6.65
CA ALA A 317 -28.82 -4.97 7.09
C ALA A 317 -28.61 -3.79 8.06
N TYR A 318 -29.18 -2.62 7.75
CA TYR A 318 -29.12 -1.44 8.62
C TYR A 318 -29.82 -1.70 9.97
N ARG A 319 -31.01 -2.30 9.95
CA ARG A 319 -31.73 -2.65 11.20
C ARG A 319 -30.95 -3.64 12.06
N PHE A 320 -30.38 -4.69 11.46
CA PHE A 320 -29.55 -5.66 12.18
C PHE A 320 -28.26 -5.05 12.74
N ALA A 321 -27.69 -4.06 12.06
CA ALA A 321 -26.56 -3.31 12.56
C ALA A 321 -26.93 -2.38 13.73
N GLY A 322 -28.23 -2.11 13.94
CA GLY A 322 -28.75 -1.30 15.05
C GLY A 322 -29.29 0.07 14.65
N PHE A 323 -29.37 0.38 13.35
CA PHE A 323 -29.89 1.68 12.89
C PHE A 323 -31.41 1.78 13.11
N GLY A 324 -31.82 2.74 13.93
CA GLY A 324 -33.19 3.01 14.35
C GLY A 324 -33.76 4.32 13.77
N GLN A 325 -35.04 4.58 14.01
CA GLN A 325 -35.69 5.87 13.72
C GLN A 325 -35.91 6.72 14.99
N GLU A 326 -35.47 6.25 16.15
CA GLU A 326 -35.75 6.94 17.41
C GLU A 326 -34.92 8.22 17.57
N GLN A 327 -35.56 9.26 18.10
CA GLN A 327 -34.95 10.56 18.39
C GLN A 327 -33.80 10.38 19.38
N CYS A 328 -32.57 10.54 18.90
CA CYS A 328 -31.40 10.49 19.74
C CYS A 328 -31.13 11.86 20.38
N ALA A 329 -30.95 11.90 21.70
CA ALA A 329 -30.61 13.11 22.45
C ALA A 329 -29.31 13.80 22.00
N HIS A 330 -28.46 13.12 21.20
CA HIS A 330 -27.22 13.66 20.64
C HIS A 330 -27.42 14.56 19.41
N CYS A 331 -28.54 14.46 18.68
CA CYS A 331 -28.66 15.09 17.35
C CYS A 331 -29.06 16.57 17.38
N GLY A 332 -29.55 17.09 18.52
CA GLY A 332 -30.02 18.48 18.65
C GLY A 332 -31.13 18.86 17.65
N PRO A 333 -31.69 20.08 17.75
CA PRO A 333 -32.76 20.55 16.86
C PRO A 333 -32.29 20.88 15.42
N ALA A 334 -30.98 20.83 15.14
CA ALA A 334 -30.43 21.06 13.79
C ALA A 334 -30.72 19.89 12.82
N ALA A 335 -30.78 18.66 13.33
CA ALA A 335 -31.17 17.49 12.54
C ALA A 335 -32.65 17.52 12.10
N GLU A 336 -33.51 18.26 12.82
CA GLU A 336 -34.93 18.43 12.48
C GLU A 336 -35.14 19.39 11.30
N ALA A 337 -34.24 20.37 11.11
CA ALA A 337 -34.29 21.31 9.99
C ALA A 337 -33.84 20.67 8.67
N GLU A 338 -32.86 19.75 8.70
CA GLU A 338 -32.43 18.97 7.53
C GLU A 338 -33.37 17.81 7.20
N ALA A 339 -34.03 17.21 8.19
CA ALA A 339 -35.09 16.23 7.98
C ALA A 339 -36.31 16.84 7.26
N ALA A 340 -36.53 18.15 7.38
CA ALA A 340 -37.56 18.88 6.64
C ALA A 340 -37.22 19.06 5.15
N ASP A 341 -35.94 19.17 4.79
CA ASP A 341 -35.43 19.26 3.40
C ASP A 341 -35.42 17.88 2.71
N ALA A 342 -35.18 16.80 3.47
CA ALA A 342 -35.30 15.42 2.99
C ALA A 342 -36.74 15.00 2.61
N GLY A 343 -37.75 15.75 3.07
CA GLY A 343 -39.16 15.54 2.75
C GLY A 343 -39.49 15.65 1.25
N GLU A 344 -38.66 16.31 0.45
CA GLU A 344 -38.82 16.41 -1.01
C GLU A 344 -38.13 15.27 -1.80
N THR A 345 -37.21 14.50 -1.21
CA THR A 345 -36.37 13.49 -1.92
C THR A 345 -36.67 12.04 -1.57
N GLY A 346 -37.46 11.78 -0.52
CA GLY A 346 -37.86 10.44 -0.09
C GLY A 346 -36.76 9.64 0.63
N VAL A 347 -35.63 10.26 0.96
CA VAL A 347 -34.53 9.66 1.73
C VAL A 347 -34.84 9.78 3.23
N GLN A 348 -34.81 8.66 3.94
CA GLN A 348 -34.94 8.58 5.40
C GLN A 348 -33.56 8.60 6.05
N ARG A 349 -33.44 9.25 7.21
CA ARG A 349 -32.23 9.22 8.03
C ARG A 349 -32.42 8.28 9.21
N LEU A 350 -31.59 7.24 9.28
CA LEU A 350 -31.57 6.29 10.38
C LEU A 350 -30.42 6.63 11.33
N HIS A 351 -30.61 6.34 12.61
CA HIS A 351 -29.71 6.75 13.70
C HIS A 351 -29.15 5.55 14.45
N LEU A 352 -27.89 5.64 14.86
CA LEU A 352 -27.23 4.61 15.65
C LEU A 352 -26.25 5.26 16.63
N VAL A 353 -26.37 4.93 17.91
CA VAL A 353 -25.34 5.24 18.91
C VAL A 353 -24.28 4.14 18.82
N PRO A 354 -23.03 4.48 18.43
CA PRO A 354 -22.03 3.44 18.20
C PRO A 354 -21.63 2.73 19.49
N SER A 355 -21.26 1.47 19.36
CA SER A 355 -20.78 0.61 20.45
C SER A 355 -19.54 -0.15 20.01
N ALA A 356 -18.76 -0.65 20.96
CA ALA A 356 -17.67 -1.57 20.68
C ALA A 356 -18.17 -2.78 19.88
N GLN A 357 -17.39 -3.22 18.90
CA GLN A 357 -17.73 -4.34 18.02
C GLN A 357 -16.65 -5.41 18.10
N ASP A 358 -17.07 -6.67 18.05
CA ASP A 358 -16.14 -7.79 17.93
C ASP A 358 -15.58 -7.90 16.51
N VAL A 359 -14.34 -8.37 16.41
CA VAL A 359 -13.69 -8.66 15.12
C VAL A 359 -14.40 -9.84 14.46
N SER A 360 -14.54 -9.81 13.13
CA SER A 360 -15.11 -10.93 12.39
C SER A 360 -14.27 -12.21 12.57
N THR A 361 -14.94 -13.32 12.87
CA THR A 361 -14.33 -14.65 13.01
C THR A 361 -14.06 -15.34 11.67
N THR A 362 -14.67 -14.85 10.59
CA THR A 362 -14.64 -15.45 9.24
C THR A 362 -13.91 -14.61 8.20
N MET A 363 -13.62 -13.35 8.50
CA MET A 363 -13.06 -12.39 7.55
C MET A 363 -12.03 -11.49 8.24
N ARG A 364 -10.83 -11.40 7.66
CA ARG A 364 -9.82 -10.42 8.10
C ARG A 364 -10.11 -9.09 7.42
N VAL A 365 -10.07 -8.01 8.19
CA VAL A 365 -10.32 -6.65 7.68
C VAL A 365 -9.03 -5.83 7.81
N THR A 366 -8.56 -5.32 6.67
CA THR A 366 -7.51 -4.29 6.61
C THR A 366 -8.19 -3.00 6.17
N ALA A 367 -8.08 -1.94 6.96
CA ALA A 367 -8.85 -0.72 6.75
C ALA A 367 -8.19 0.49 7.42
N PRO A 368 -8.44 1.72 6.93
CA PRO A 368 -8.00 2.94 7.60
C PRO A 368 -8.68 3.10 8.98
N THR A 369 -8.11 3.97 9.81
CA THR A 369 -8.79 4.48 11.01
C THR A 369 -9.50 5.79 10.65
N LEU A 370 -10.82 5.82 10.79
CA LEU A 370 -11.61 7.04 10.61
C LEU A 370 -11.65 7.79 11.94
N GLY A 371 -11.47 9.12 11.92
CA GLY A 371 -11.81 9.93 13.08
C GLY A 371 -10.77 10.10 14.19
N ALA A 372 -9.48 9.92 13.91
CA ALA A 372 -8.52 10.69 14.70
C ALA A 372 -8.63 12.14 14.25
N ASP A 373 -8.80 13.10 15.17
CA ASP A 373 -8.20 14.42 14.98
C ASP A 373 -6.73 14.13 14.67
N ARG A 374 -6.40 14.06 13.38
CA ARG A 374 -5.03 13.82 12.99
C ARG A 374 -4.31 15.07 13.40
N LEU A 375 -3.42 14.91 14.36
CA LEU A 375 -2.54 15.98 14.74
C LEU A 375 -1.61 16.21 13.55
N HIS A 376 -1.42 17.47 13.22
CA HIS A 376 -0.50 17.89 12.18
C HIS A 376 0.67 18.62 12.81
N SER A 377 1.87 18.25 12.40
CA SER A 377 3.09 18.91 12.86
C SER A 377 4.15 18.84 11.78
N VAL A 378 4.96 19.89 11.68
CA VAL A 378 6.11 19.95 10.79
C VAL A 378 7.38 19.80 11.60
N HIS A 379 8.34 19.03 11.10
CA HIS A 379 9.63 18.75 11.73
C HIS A 379 10.77 18.81 10.72
N GLU A 380 12.01 18.74 11.22
CA GLU A 380 13.21 18.53 10.40
C GLU A 380 13.88 17.22 10.81
N CYS A 381 14.28 16.40 9.83
CA CYS A 381 15.05 15.19 10.07
C CYS A 381 16.05 14.99 8.92
N TYR A 382 17.36 14.93 9.23
CA TYR A 382 18.43 14.82 8.22
C TYR A 382 18.34 15.84 7.06
N GLY A 383 17.82 17.04 7.32
CA GLY A 383 17.63 18.10 6.33
C GLY A 383 16.38 17.95 5.45
N TYR A 384 15.56 16.94 5.67
CA TYR A 384 14.22 16.83 5.11
C TYR A 384 13.22 17.62 5.96
N ARG A 385 12.31 18.35 5.28
CA ARG A 385 11.07 18.84 5.90
C ARG A 385 10.14 17.64 6.07
N VAL A 386 9.68 17.37 7.28
CA VAL A 386 8.82 16.23 7.59
C VAL A 386 7.44 16.74 8.01
N GLU A 387 6.42 16.43 7.21
CA GLU A 387 5.03 16.75 7.51
C GLU A 387 4.37 15.49 8.07
N CYS A 388 4.09 15.49 9.37
CA CYS A 388 3.43 14.38 10.03
C CYS A 388 1.92 14.65 10.14
N SER A 389 1.12 13.64 9.82
CA SER A 389 -0.30 13.55 10.15
C SER A 389 -0.50 12.30 11.00
N TYR A 390 -1.01 12.41 12.22
CA TYR A 390 -0.90 11.29 13.15
C TYR A 390 -1.98 11.22 14.23
N ASP A 391 -2.32 10.00 14.62
CA ASP A 391 -3.32 9.77 15.68
C ASP A 391 -2.77 10.22 17.04
N VAL A 392 -3.65 10.67 17.94
CA VAL A 392 -3.27 11.07 19.32
C VAL A 392 -2.42 10.00 20.02
N ALA A 393 -2.71 8.72 19.79
CA ALA A 393 -1.96 7.60 20.37
C ALA A 393 -0.50 7.52 19.91
N THR A 394 -0.18 8.04 18.72
CA THR A 394 1.20 8.09 18.19
C THR A 394 1.93 9.39 18.50
N ARG A 395 1.31 10.33 19.22
CA ARG A 395 1.92 11.62 19.59
C ARG A 395 3.26 11.46 20.31
N GLY A 396 3.36 10.50 21.23
CA GLY A 396 4.61 10.20 21.94
C GLY A 396 5.73 9.81 20.98
N VAL A 397 5.45 8.90 20.03
CA VAL A 397 6.42 8.47 19.01
C VAL A 397 6.89 9.65 18.15
N VAL A 398 5.97 10.52 17.71
CA VAL A 398 6.33 11.72 16.93
C VAL A 398 7.22 12.67 17.74
N ARG A 399 6.86 12.94 19.01
CA ARG A 399 7.63 13.80 19.91
C ARG A 399 9.01 13.23 20.21
N ASP A 400 9.10 11.94 20.50
CA ASP A 400 10.36 11.28 20.86
C ASP A 400 11.29 11.14 19.67
N PHE A 401 10.74 10.85 18.48
CA PHE A 401 11.54 10.69 17.28
C PHE A 401 11.97 12.03 16.67
N PHE A 402 11.03 12.94 16.41
CA PHE A 402 11.28 14.18 15.68
C PHE A 402 11.56 15.37 16.58
N GLY A 403 10.99 15.40 17.79
CA GLY A 403 11.10 16.52 18.71
C GLY A 403 9.91 17.48 18.67
N PRO A 404 10.12 18.75 19.05
CA PRO A 404 9.09 19.77 19.02
C PRO A 404 8.83 20.16 17.57
N ALA A 405 7.57 20.45 17.27
CA ALA A 405 7.19 20.96 15.96
C ALA A 405 7.95 22.28 15.66
N VAL A 406 8.41 22.41 14.43
CA VAL A 406 9.13 23.57 13.93
C VAL A 406 8.12 24.48 13.23
N ALA A 407 8.20 25.79 13.47
CA ALA A 407 7.40 26.77 12.72
C ALA A 407 7.82 26.78 11.25
N GLU A 408 6.88 27.01 10.32
CA GLU A 408 7.15 26.87 8.88
C GLU A 408 8.27 27.80 8.37
N ASP A 409 8.44 28.96 9.01
CA ASP A 409 9.46 29.97 8.71
C ASP A 409 10.81 29.71 9.41
N ALA A 410 10.88 28.76 10.33
CA ALA A 410 12.08 28.42 11.10
C ALA A 410 12.91 27.27 10.48
N LEU A 411 12.43 26.67 9.38
CA LEU A 411 13.19 25.67 8.62
C LEU A 411 14.36 26.35 7.89
N THR A 412 15.60 26.06 8.29
CA THR A 412 16.80 26.72 7.75
C THR A 412 17.57 25.83 6.78
N GLY A 413 17.77 26.28 5.54
CA GLY A 413 18.66 25.65 4.56
C GLY A 413 17.99 25.18 3.26
N ALA A 414 18.80 24.72 2.30
CA ALA A 414 18.30 24.05 1.10
C ALA A 414 17.87 22.61 1.47
N HIS A 415 16.56 22.38 1.61
CA HIS A 415 16.03 21.08 2.00
C HIS A 415 16.03 20.07 0.85
N SER A 416 16.40 18.83 1.15
CA SER A 416 16.57 17.76 0.16
C SER A 416 15.25 17.32 -0.51
N ARG A 417 14.09 17.49 0.18
CA ARG A 417 12.68 17.33 -0.26
C ARG A 417 11.75 17.34 0.97
N THR A 418 10.44 17.40 0.74
CA THR A 418 9.40 17.17 1.78
C THR A 418 9.07 15.67 1.89
N VAL A 419 9.03 15.17 3.12
CA VAL A 419 8.61 13.81 3.50
C VAL A 419 7.26 13.91 4.23
N ARG A 420 6.21 13.30 3.70
CA ARG A 420 4.88 13.27 4.32
C ARG A 420 4.64 11.92 4.96
N LEU A 421 4.43 11.88 6.27
CA LEU A 421 4.23 10.64 7.01
C LEU A 421 2.90 10.64 7.73
N ALA A 422 2.06 9.67 7.37
CA ALA A 422 0.84 9.33 8.07
C ALA A 422 1.15 8.28 9.14
N LEU A 423 1.02 8.61 10.42
CA LEU A 423 1.19 7.64 11.51
C LEU A 423 -0.16 7.25 12.10
N SER A 424 -0.38 5.97 12.35
CA SER A 424 -1.61 5.46 12.95
C SER A 424 -1.34 4.26 13.86
N VAL A 425 -2.28 3.99 14.77
CA VAL A 425 -2.27 2.75 15.56
C VAL A 425 -3.29 1.77 15.02
N GLN A 426 -2.88 0.54 14.77
CA GLN A 426 -3.78 -0.55 14.39
C GLN A 426 -3.84 -1.61 15.50
N ASP A 427 -5.05 -1.85 16.01
CA ASP A 427 -5.32 -2.89 16.99
C ASP A 427 -5.48 -4.23 16.23
N GLY A 428 -4.53 -5.13 16.40
CA GLY A 428 -4.49 -6.47 15.80
C GLY A 428 -3.81 -7.49 16.73
N PRO A 429 -3.74 -8.78 16.36
CA PRO A 429 -3.04 -9.77 17.18
C PRO A 429 -1.60 -9.34 17.42
N ALA A 430 -1.20 -9.28 18.70
CA ALA A 430 0.15 -8.90 19.11
C ALA A 430 1.15 -10.00 18.72
N PHE A 431 1.72 -9.90 17.51
CA PHE A 431 2.89 -10.68 17.13
C PHE A 431 4.14 -10.09 17.79
N GLU A 432 5.11 -10.94 18.10
CA GLU A 432 6.42 -10.46 18.51
C GLU A 432 7.10 -9.76 17.31
N PRO A 433 7.58 -8.52 17.47
CA PRO A 433 8.17 -7.78 16.38
C PRO A 433 9.46 -8.46 15.90
N VAL A 434 9.63 -8.56 14.59
CA VAL A 434 10.83 -9.10 13.94
C VAL A 434 11.65 -7.94 13.37
N ASN A 435 12.96 -7.96 13.57
CA ASN A 435 13.87 -6.99 12.95
C ASN A 435 13.81 -7.16 11.41
N PRO A 436 13.36 -6.14 10.65
CA PRO A 436 13.23 -6.24 9.20
C PRO A 436 14.58 -6.45 8.53
N PRO A 437 14.63 -7.13 7.36
CA PRO A 437 15.85 -7.18 6.57
C PRO A 437 16.20 -5.77 6.07
N HIS A 438 17.41 -5.30 6.38
CA HIS A 438 17.94 -4.03 5.91
C HIS A 438 19.04 -4.28 4.85
N ASN A 439 18.62 -4.43 3.59
CA ASN A 439 19.50 -4.72 2.47
C ASN A 439 19.19 -3.82 1.27
N LEU A 440 20.04 -3.89 0.22
CA LEU A 440 19.91 -3.06 -0.96
C LEU A 440 18.54 -3.21 -1.64
N ALA A 441 17.97 -4.43 -1.68
CA ALA A 441 16.68 -4.67 -2.32
C ALA A 441 15.52 -3.95 -1.61
N VAL A 442 15.52 -3.93 -0.27
CA VAL A 442 14.53 -3.17 0.51
C VAL A 442 14.75 -1.66 0.33
N MET A 443 16.00 -1.23 0.40
CA MET A 443 16.37 0.17 0.24
C MET A 443 15.96 0.72 -1.13
N THR A 444 16.20 -0.01 -2.22
CA THR A 444 15.85 0.42 -3.59
C THR A 444 14.44 0.02 -4.03
N GLY A 445 13.61 -0.52 -3.14
CA GLY A 445 12.24 -0.94 -3.46
C GLY A 445 11.32 0.25 -3.73
N ASP A 446 10.38 0.08 -4.65
CA ASP A 446 9.34 1.07 -4.96
C ASP A 446 7.95 0.38 -4.87
N PRO A 447 7.19 0.58 -3.77
CA PRO A 447 7.50 1.40 -2.59
C PRO A 447 8.58 0.79 -1.67
N ILE A 448 9.15 1.61 -0.79
CA ILE A 448 10.00 1.14 0.32
C ILE A 448 9.09 0.48 1.36
N LEU A 449 9.35 -0.78 1.67
CA LEU A 449 8.58 -1.59 2.63
C LEU A 449 9.46 -1.99 3.81
N ILE A 450 9.08 -1.54 5.02
CA ILE A 450 9.74 -1.93 6.27
C ILE A 450 8.69 -2.58 7.17
N ASP A 451 8.78 -3.90 7.36
CA ASP A 451 7.76 -4.70 8.05
C ASP A 451 8.37 -5.46 9.23
N THR A 452 7.86 -5.19 10.42
CA THR A 452 8.27 -5.85 11.68
C THR A 452 7.32 -6.97 12.08
N VAL A 453 6.41 -7.40 11.21
CA VAL A 453 5.27 -8.31 11.44
C VAL A 453 4.16 -7.67 12.29
N SER A 454 4.52 -6.97 13.37
CA SER A 454 3.57 -6.26 14.24
C SER A 454 3.30 -4.83 13.77
N SER A 455 4.29 -4.16 13.19
CA SER A 455 4.24 -2.78 12.72
C SER A 455 4.81 -2.69 11.31
N ARG A 456 4.38 -1.70 10.53
CA ARG A 456 4.78 -1.57 9.12
C ARG A 456 4.91 -0.11 8.70
N CYS A 457 5.92 0.17 7.88
CA CYS A 457 6.00 1.38 7.08
C CYS A 457 6.00 1.05 5.58
N VAL A 458 5.13 1.75 4.84
CA VAL A 458 5.10 1.76 3.37
C VAL A 458 5.35 3.20 2.93
N PHE A 459 6.43 3.43 2.18
CA PHE A 459 6.80 4.77 1.74
C PHE A 459 7.07 4.81 0.24
N ASP A 460 6.37 5.69 -0.47
CA ASP A 460 6.62 5.96 -1.88
C ASP A 460 7.64 7.12 -2.01
N PRO A 461 8.89 6.83 -2.43
CA PRO A 461 9.90 7.86 -2.61
C PRO A 461 9.62 8.82 -3.78
N THR A 462 8.70 8.47 -4.68
CA THR A 462 8.33 9.31 -5.83
C THR A 462 7.43 10.46 -5.39
N SER A 463 6.33 10.16 -4.70
CA SER A 463 5.45 11.17 -4.12
C SER A 463 6.02 11.83 -2.86
N GLY A 464 7.00 11.19 -2.21
CA GLY A 464 7.54 11.60 -0.91
C GLY A 464 6.53 11.40 0.22
N SER A 465 5.63 10.42 0.08
CA SER A 465 4.56 10.16 1.04
C SER A 465 4.56 8.70 1.50
N GLY A 466 4.16 8.46 2.74
CA GLY A 466 4.08 7.12 3.27
C GLY A 466 3.24 7.00 4.54
N GLU A 467 2.91 5.77 4.86
CA GLU A 467 2.12 5.39 6.03
C GLU A 467 2.96 4.51 6.95
N LEU A 468 2.94 4.83 8.24
CA LEU A 468 3.49 4.03 9.33
C LEU A 468 2.34 3.60 10.25
N THR A 469 2.04 2.31 10.21
CA THR A 469 1.07 1.68 11.08
C THR A 469 1.80 0.96 12.21
N LEU A 470 1.54 1.39 13.44
CA LEU A 470 2.15 0.81 14.63
C LEU A 470 1.16 -0.11 15.36
N ALA A 471 1.59 -1.30 15.76
CA ALA A 471 0.88 -2.05 16.77
C ALA A 471 0.93 -1.29 18.10
N ARG A 472 -0.17 -1.34 18.87
CA ARG A 472 -0.25 -0.67 20.17
C ARG A 472 0.86 -1.12 21.15
N ALA A 473 1.23 -2.39 21.11
CA ALA A 473 2.29 -2.96 21.95
C ALA A 473 3.69 -2.39 21.61
N ASP A 474 3.87 -1.87 20.39
CA ASP A 474 5.16 -1.36 19.93
C ASP A 474 5.36 0.12 20.26
N LEU A 475 4.34 0.85 20.74
CA LEU A 475 4.43 2.29 21.02
C LEU A 475 5.53 2.62 22.04
N GLU A 476 5.76 1.75 23.02
CA GLU A 476 6.81 1.90 24.03
C GLU A 476 8.16 1.31 23.60
N ASN A 477 8.20 0.60 22.47
CA ASN A 477 9.40 -0.08 21.98
C ASN A 477 10.14 0.75 20.92
N SER A 478 11.04 1.61 21.39
CA SER A 478 11.79 2.52 20.50
C SER A 478 12.78 1.84 19.56
N ALA A 479 13.11 0.55 19.79
CA ALA A 479 13.84 -0.24 18.81
C ALA A 479 13.02 -0.47 17.53
N VAL A 480 11.70 -0.69 17.67
CA VAL A 480 10.78 -0.97 16.56
C VAL A 480 10.53 0.30 15.75
N TRP A 481 9.83 1.28 16.33
CA TRP A 481 9.45 2.49 15.59
C TRP A 481 10.65 3.37 15.25
N GLY A 482 11.66 3.42 16.11
CA GLY A 482 12.85 4.24 15.93
C GLY A 482 13.91 3.56 15.07
N ARG A 483 14.63 2.59 15.65
CA ARG A 483 15.80 1.97 15.00
C ARG A 483 15.47 1.17 13.75
N TRP A 484 14.40 0.39 13.77
CA TRP A 484 14.08 -0.52 12.67
C TRP A 484 13.27 0.17 11.57
N ILE A 485 12.40 1.11 11.92
CA ILE A 485 11.52 1.78 10.95
C ILE A 485 12.02 3.18 10.58
N LEU A 486 11.85 4.18 11.44
CA LEU A 486 12.02 5.58 11.04
C LEU A 486 13.47 5.94 10.69
N GLU A 487 14.45 5.53 11.50
CA GLU A 487 15.87 5.79 11.20
C GLU A 487 16.30 5.15 9.88
N ARG A 488 15.81 3.94 9.61
CA ARG A 488 16.12 3.18 8.39
C ARG A 488 15.45 3.80 7.18
N LEU A 489 14.20 4.24 7.31
CA LEU A 489 13.53 5.00 6.26
C LEU A 489 14.36 6.21 5.84
N PHE A 490 14.77 7.07 6.78
CA PHE A 490 15.57 8.25 6.44
C PHE A 490 16.94 7.89 5.87
N LEU A 491 17.61 6.87 6.41
CA LEU A 491 18.87 6.37 5.83
C LEU A 491 18.68 5.94 4.37
N TYR A 492 17.60 5.23 4.04
CA TYR A 492 17.31 4.81 2.67
C TYR A 492 17.05 6.01 1.75
N LEU A 493 16.31 7.02 2.21
CA LEU A 493 16.07 8.24 1.43
C LEU A 493 17.39 8.99 1.14
N ILE A 494 18.31 9.03 2.10
CA ILE A 494 19.64 9.63 1.93
C ILE A 494 20.47 8.83 0.93
N CYS A 495 20.58 7.51 1.12
CA CYS A 495 21.38 6.65 0.24
C CYS A 495 20.90 6.68 -1.21
N ARG A 496 19.59 6.70 -1.44
CA ARG A 496 19.01 6.74 -2.80
C ARG A 496 19.09 8.11 -3.46
N SER A 497 19.14 9.19 -2.68
CA SER A 497 19.11 10.55 -3.22
C SER A 497 20.34 10.81 -4.10
N PRO A 498 20.21 11.23 -5.36
CA PRO A 498 21.38 11.58 -6.17
C PRO A 498 22.09 12.85 -5.66
N ARG A 499 21.49 13.58 -4.71
CA ARG A 499 22.00 14.84 -4.16
C ARG A 499 22.40 14.74 -2.69
N SER A 500 22.28 13.56 -2.08
CA SER A 500 22.60 13.37 -0.67
C SER A 500 23.38 12.09 -0.42
N TYR A 501 24.19 12.07 0.63
CA TYR A 501 24.96 10.90 1.01
C TYR A 501 25.15 10.81 2.54
N PRO A 502 25.23 9.59 3.10
CA PRO A 502 25.49 9.39 4.51
C PRO A 502 26.99 9.32 4.80
N LEU A 503 27.37 9.62 6.05
CA LEU A 503 28.66 9.30 6.64
C LEU A 503 28.40 8.56 7.95
N HIS A 504 29.11 7.45 8.21
CA HIS A 504 29.00 6.72 9.47
C HIS A 504 29.81 7.43 10.56
N ALA A 505 29.27 8.55 11.02
CA ALA A 505 29.93 9.48 11.90
C ALA A 505 28.99 9.94 13.03
N GLY A 506 29.58 10.33 14.16
CA GLY A 506 28.94 11.22 15.13
C GLY A 506 29.48 12.64 14.94
N ALA A 507 28.82 13.64 15.51
CA ALA A 507 29.38 14.98 15.57
C ALA A 507 29.01 15.70 16.86
N VAL A 508 29.99 16.40 17.42
CA VAL A 508 29.85 17.18 18.65
C VAL A 508 30.40 18.59 18.45
N GLU A 509 29.72 19.57 19.04
CA GLU A 509 30.19 20.95 19.13
C GLU A 509 30.78 21.22 20.51
N VAL A 510 32.03 21.67 20.52
CA VAL A 510 32.80 22.05 21.71
C VAL A 510 33.27 23.49 21.52
N ASP A 511 32.81 24.41 22.37
CA ASP A 511 33.15 25.84 22.31
C ASP A 511 33.01 26.45 20.90
N GLY A 512 31.92 26.10 20.20
CA GLY A 512 31.62 26.57 18.84
C GLY A 512 32.43 25.89 17.73
N ARG A 513 33.19 24.83 18.04
CA ARG A 513 33.91 23.99 17.06
C ARG A 513 33.27 22.62 16.93
N VAL A 514 33.02 22.23 15.69
CA VAL A 514 32.34 20.97 15.38
C VAL A 514 33.37 19.92 14.98
N ALA A 515 33.50 18.88 15.79
CA ALA A 515 34.29 17.69 15.46
C ALA A 515 33.36 16.63 14.86
N VAL A 516 33.63 16.23 13.62
CA VAL A 516 33.00 15.05 13.01
C VAL A 516 33.84 13.84 13.37
N LEU A 517 33.26 12.87 14.04
CA LEU A 517 33.93 11.71 14.61
C LEU A 517 33.52 10.46 13.81
N THR A 518 34.48 9.81 13.14
CA THR A 518 34.31 8.53 12.48
C THR A 518 35.23 7.49 13.11
N ALA A 519 34.87 6.22 13.04
CA ALA A 519 35.70 5.13 13.57
C ALA A 519 35.30 3.78 12.96
N ALA A 520 36.24 2.85 12.92
CA ALA A 520 35.91 1.46 12.67
C ALA A 520 34.96 0.90 13.76
N ALA A 521 34.14 -0.08 13.38
CA ALA A 521 33.22 -0.73 14.30
C ALA A 521 33.95 -1.26 15.56
N GLY A 522 33.40 -0.94 16.73
CA GLY A 522 33.94 -1.39 18.02
C GLY A 522 35.03 -0.51 18.63
N VAL A 523 35.52 0.53 17.95
CA VAL A 523 36.50 1.48 18.55
C VAL A 523 35.90 2.27 19.72
N GLY A 524 34.60 2.54 19.69
CA GLY A 524 33.89 3.25 20.76
C GLY A 524 33.34 4.63 20.35
N LYS A 525 33.13 4.88 19.06
CA LYS A 525 32.57 6.15 18.52
C LYS A 525 31.33 6.62 19.29
N SER A 526 30.31 5.76 19.40
CA SER A 526 29.05 6.09 20.09
C SER A 526 29.28 6.41 21.57
N THR A 527 30.13 5.62 22.24
CA THR A 527 30.53 5.86 23.63
C THR A 527 31.24 7.20 23.81
N PHE A 528 32.21 7.51 22.95
CA PHE A 528 32.98 8.75 23.04
C PHE A 528 32.15 9.99 22.66
N THR A 529 31.27 9.86 21.66
CA THR A 529 30.31 10.90 21.27
C THR A 529 29.36 11.23 22.43
N TYR A 530 28.82 10.19 23.09
CA TYR A 530 28.05 10.37 24.31
C TYR A 530 28.89 10.98 25.44
N TRP A 531 30.13 10.54 25.63
CA TRP A 531 30.99 11.09 26.70
C TRP A 531 31.27 12.58 26.51
N ALA A 532 31.45 13.03 25.28
CA ALA A 532 31.54 14.47 24.98
C ALA A 532 30.26 15.22 25.37
N LEU A 533 29.07 14.66 25.07
CA LEU A 533 27.80 15.18 25.58
C LEU A 533 27.70 15.06 27.11
N HIS A 534 28.28 14.08 27.76
CA HIS A 534 28.34 14.04 29.23
C HIS A 534 29.21 15.20 29.78
N ARG A 535 30.27 15.57 29.06
CA ARG A 535 31.27 16.58 29.44
C ARG A 535 30.94 18.04 29.10
N GLY A 536 29.76 18.31 28.52
CA GLY A 536 29.32 19.67 28.22
C GLY A 536 29.22 20.02 26.73
N ALA A 537 29.70 19.17 25.82
CA ALA A 537 29.57 19.40 24.38
C ALA A 537 28.11 19.37 23.91
N ARG A 538 27.78 20.02 22.79
CA ARG A 538 26.46 19.89 22.16
C ARG A 538 26.49 18.76 21.14
N LEU A 539 25.43 17.97 21.03
CA LEU A 539 25.34 16.83 20.13
C LEU A 539 24.69 17.24 18.81
N VAL A 540 25.37 17.00 17.69
CA VAL A 540 24.81 17.21 16.34
C VAL A 540 24.15 15.92 15.83
N GLY A 541 24.78 14.78 16.10
CA GLY A 541 24.24 13.49 15.71
C GLY A 541 25.14 12.34 16.11
N GLU A 542 24.58 11.13 16.05
CA GLU A 542 25.27 9.88 16.34
C GLU A 542 24.87 8.83 15.28
N ASP A 543 25.68 7.77 15.14
CA ASP A 543 25.59 6.76 14.07
C ASP A 543 25.77 7.27 12.63
N ILE A 544 24.89 8.15 12.16
CA ILE A 544 24.83 8.66 10.79
C ILE A 544 24.78 10.20 10.79
N LEU A 545 25.58 10.80 9.90
CA LEU A 545 25.40 12.18 9.44
C LEU A 545 25.01 12.17 7.96
N ALA A 546 24.24 13.16 7.54
CA ALA A 546 23.80 13.34 6.15
C ALA A 546 24.32 14.64 5.58
N ARG A 547 24.79 14.58 4.33
CA ARG A 547 25.17 15.77 3.54
C ARG A 547 24.21 15.91 2.36
N ASN A 548 23.68 17.12 2.15
CA ASN A 548 23.01 17.52 0.91
C ASN A 548 23.98 18.39 0.10
N MET A 549 24.34 17.94 -1.10
CA MET A 549 25.28 18.63 -1.99
C MET A 549 24.74 19.96 -2.51
N ASP A 550 23.42 20.16 -2.49
CA ASP A 550 22.78 21.42 -2.89
C ASP A 550 22.82 22.49 -1.78
N GLU A 551 23.29 22.16 -0.56
CA GLU A 551 23.45 23.16 0.50
C GLU A 551 24.83 23.84 0.40
N PRO A 552 24.89 25.15 0.11
CA PRO A 552 26.15 25.83 -0.21
C PRO A 552 27.01 26.13 1.02
N GLY A 553 26.47 25.98 2.23
CA GLY A 553 27.17 26.25 3.48
C GLY A 553 28.09 25.14 3.97
N GLY A 554 28.05 23.95 3.34
CA GLY A 554 28.80 22.80 3.85
C GLY A 554 28.24 22.28 5.18
N ALA A 555 26.95 22.46 5.46
CA ALA A 555 26.34 21.90 6.66
C ALA A 555 26.16 20.38 6.54
N LEU A 556 26.35 19.69 7.67
CA LEU A 556 26.00 18.29 7.88
C LEU A 556 24.80 18.23 8.84
N TRP A 557 23.82 17.39 8.52
CA TRP A 557 22.70 17.11 9.40
C TRP A 557 22.95 15.82 10.15
N GLY A 558 22.63 15.80 11.45
CA GLY A 558 22.70 14.60 12.26
C GLY A 558 21.34 14.25 12.84
N TYR A 559 21.29 13.12 13.53
CA TYR A 559 20.15 12.74 14.35
C TYR A 559 20.57 12.69 15.83
N PRO A 560 20.42 13.80 16.57
CA PRO A 560 20.90 13.91 17.96
C PRO A 560 19.91 13.36 19.00
N ARG A 561 18.80 12.75 18.57
CA ARG A 561 17.72 12.29 19.48
C ARG A 561 17.82 10.83 19.90
N ALA A 562 18.78 10.08 19.36
CA ALA A 562 19.09 8.74 19.79
C ALA A 562 20.59 8.55 20.04
N LEU A 563 20.91 7.71 21.01
CA LEU A 563 22.26 7.23 21.30
C LEU A 563 22.27 5.70 21.32
N TYR A 564 23.35 5.08 20.83
CA TYR A 564 23.54 3.63 20.88
C TYR A 564 24.63 3.25 21.89
N LEU A 565 24.20 2.92 23.11
CA LEU A 565 25.08 2.72 24.25
C LEU A 565 24.95 1.32 24.83
N THR A 566 26.01 0.82 25.45
CA THR A 566 25.92 -0.41 26.24
C THR A 566 25.12 -0.16 27.52
N PRO A 567 24.46 -1.19 28.10
CA PRO A 567 23.78 -1.05 29.38
C PRO A 567 24.68 -0.49 30.50
N GLU A 568 25.96 -0.86 30.48
CA GLU A 568 26.95 -0.34 31.43
C GLU A 568 27.18 1.17 31.28
N MET A 569 27.28 1.67 30.04
CA MET A 569 27.49 3.10 29.81
C MET A 569 26.25 3.91 30.22
N ILE A 570 25.05 3.38 29.99
CA ILE A 570 23.80 4.00 30.46
C ILE A 570 23.77 4.10 31.99
N ALA A 571 24.17 3.04 32.68
CA ALA A 571 24.22 3.02 34.15
C ALA A 571 25.26 3.98 34.74
N ARG A 572 26.38 4.20 34.05
CA ARG A 572 27.44 5.15 34.45
C ARG A 572 27.12 6.60 34.08
N GLY A 573 26.27 6.79 33.08
CA GLY A 573 25.98 8.08 32.48
C GLY A 573 25.09 8.99 33.34
N THR A 574 25.53 10.23 33.57
CA THR A 574 24.64 11.23 34.18
C THR A 574 23.67 11.81 33.15
N GLY A 575 22.44 12.09 33.57
CA GLY A 575 21.41 12.68 32.71
C GLY A 575 20.64 11.67 31.85
N LEU A 576 20.97 10.38 31.93
CA LEU A 576 20.25 9.30 31.23
C LEU A 576 19.37 8.45 32.16
N GLN A 577 19.22 8.82 33.44
CA GLN A 577 18.51 7.99 34.43
C GLN A 577 17.04 7.77 34.08
N ASP A 578 16.41 8.77 33.46
CA ASP A 578 15.00 8.74 33.04
C ASP A 578 14.86 8.48 31.52
N ALA A 579 15.95 8.11 30.84
CA ALA A 579 15.94 7.89 29.40
C ALA A 579 15.24 6.57 29.06
N THR A 580 14.34 6.61 28.07
CA THR A 580 13.78 5.39 27.48
C THR A 580 14.86 4.65 26.70
N ALA A 581 15.15 3.41 27.09
CA ALA A 581 16.16 2.57 26.46
C ALA A 581 15.54 1.26 25.97
N ALA A 582 15.69 0.96 24.67
CA ALA A 582 15.23 -0.29 24.07
C ALA A 582 16.44 -1.16 23.65
N PRO A 583 16.50 -2.44 24.02
CA PRO A 583 17.61 -3.32 23.65
C PRO A 583 17.67 -3.54 22.14
N ILE A 584 18.87 -3.52 21.59
CA ILE A 584 19.19 -3.82 20.19
C ILE A 584 20.40 -4.75 20.13
N GLU A 585 20.72 -5.29 18.95
CA GLU A 585 21.89 -6.18 18.78
C GLU A 585 21.91 -7.33 19.82
N ASN A 586 20.77 -8.00 20.00
CA ASN A 586 20.55 -9.05 21.01
C ASN A 586 20.87 -8.64 22.46
N GLY A 587 20.70 -7.35 22.78
CA GLY A 587 20.90 -6.80 24.13
C GLY A 587 22.34 -6.36 24.42
N THR A 588 23.25 -6.42 23.45
CA THR A 588 24.63 -5.91 23.63
C THR A 588 24.69 -4.37 23.66
N LYS A 589 23.70 -3.72 23.04
CA LYS A 589 23.48 -2.27 23.10
C LYS A 589 22.01 -1.96 23.33
N CYS A 590 21.73 -0.72 23.69
CA CYS A 590 20.40 -0.15 23.70
C CYS A 590 20.35 1.08 22.79
N ARG A 591 19.22 1.25 22.11
CA ARG A 591 18.81 2.53 21.56
C ARG A 591 18.24 3.36 22.71
N VAL A 592 18.88 4.48 23.02
CA VAL A 592 18.49 5.38 24.10
C VAL A 592 17.89 6.64 23.48
N THR A 593 16.62 6.92 23.76
CA THR A 593 16.00 8.20 23.41
C THR A 593 16.60 9.28 24.30
N VAL A 594 17.14 10.34 23.72
CA VAL A 594 17.77 11.43 24.48
C VAL A 594 16.69 12.18 25.29
N PRO A 595 16.84 12.29 26.62
CA PRO A 595 15.84 12.96 27.46
C PRO A 595 15.66 14.45 27.18
N GLU A 596 14.49 14.99 27.50
CA GLU A 596 14.19 16.43 27.35
C GLU A 596 15.16 17.33 28.14
N THR A 597 15.74 16.82 29.24
CA THR A 597 16.74 17.53 30.05
C THR A 597 18.05 17.84 29.32
N LEU A 598 18.28 17.22 28.16
CA LEU A 598 19.44 17.46 27.30
C LEU A 598 19.05 18.12 25.97
N GLU A 599 17.78 18.49 25.76
CA GLU A 599 17.24 18.99 24.49
C GLU A 599 17.89 20.31 24.03
N ASP A 600 18.27 21.19 24.95
CA ASP A 600 18.96 22.46 24.68
C ASP A 600 20.39 22.28 24.12
N ARG A 601 20.93 21.07 24.28
CA ARG A 601 22.26 20.68 23.83
C ARG A 601 22.23 19.90 22.53
N LEU A 602 21.07 19.75 21.90
CA LEU A 602 20.94 19.10 20.60
C LEU A 602 20.98 20.13 19.48
N LEU A 603 21.72 19.82 18.42
CA LEU A 603 21.86 20.63 17.23
C LEU A 603 21.40 19.80 16.02
N PRO A 604 20.41 20.25 15.23
CA PRO A 604 19.93 19.47 14.08
C PRO A 604 20.98 19.38 12.96
N ARG A 605 21.84 20.39 12.85
CA ARG A 605 22.90 20.49 11.84
C ARG A 605 24.04 21.35 12.32
N ALA A 606 25.23 21.13 11.77
CA ALA A 606 26.38 21.97 12.02
C ALA A 606 27.38 21.92 10.85
N ARG A 607 28.22 22.95 10.71
CA ARG A 607 29.32 22.94 9.74
C ARG A 607 30.58 22.35 10.38
N PRO A 608 31.24 21.36 9.76
CA PRO A 608 32.43 20.75 10.35
C PRO A 608 33.55 21.78 10.53
N SER A 609 34.28 21.64 11.64
CA SER A 609 35.55 22.36 11.90
C SER A 609 36.76 21.45 11.73
N CYS A 610 36.58 20.14 11.90
CA CYS A 610 37.56 19.10 11.58
C CYS A 610 36.84 17.74 11.36
N LEU A 611 37.58 16.80 10.78
CA LEU A 611 37.20 15.38 10.69
C LEU A 611 38.20 14.55 11.48
N VAL A 612 37.70 13.67 12.34
CA VAL A 612 38.50 12.88 13.28
C VAL A 612 38.18 11.40 13.12
N PHE A 613 39.19 10.61 12.78
CA PHE A 613 39.18 9.15 12.74
C PHE A 613 39.68 8.62 14.08
N LEU A 614 38.75 8.15 14.91
CA LEU A 614 39.07 7.56 16.20
C LEU A 614 39.70 6.18 15.99
N VAL A 615 40.79 5.93 16.72
CA VAL A 615 41.46 4.63 16.84
C VAL A 615 41.68 4.34 18.32
N ARG A 616 41.81 3.06 18.71
CA ARG A 616 42.18 2.73 20.09
C ARG A 616 43.67 2.95 20.29
N GLY A 617 44.06 3.57 21.40
CA GLY A 617 45.46 3.78 21.73
C GLY A 617 45.68 4.27 23.16
N GLU A 618 46.93 4.61 23.47
CA GLU A 618 47.34 5.11 24.79
C GLU A 618 47.39 6.65 24.86
N GLY A 619 46.84 7.31 23.84
CA GLY A 619 46.59 8.74 23.88
C GLY A 619 47.68 9.58 23.22
N ALA A 620 48.31 9.05 22.16
CA ALA A 620 49.27 9.81 21.35
C ALA A 620 48.66 11.12 20.77
N ALA A 621 49.54 12.04 20.38
CA ALA A 621 49.14 13.26 19.69
C ALA A 621 48.42 12.93 18.36
N PRO A 622 47.44 13.74 17.92
CA PRO A 622 46.70 13.48 16.69
C PRO A 622 47.64 13.42 15.48
N ARG A 623 47.49 12.41 14.64
CA ARG A 623 48.21 12.29 13.36
C ARG A 623 47.42 12.98 12.26
N GLU A 624 48.05 13.88 11.52
CA GLU A 624 47.41 14.50 10.35
C GLU A 624 47.22 13.47 9.22
N LEU A 625 46.07 13.56 8.57
CA LEU A 625 45.69 12.78 7.40
C LEU A 625 45.63 13.70 6.19
N ASP A 626 46.01 13.18 5.03
CA ASP A 626 45.66 13.83 3.79
C ASP A 626 44.20 13.54 3.42
N ILE A 627 43.68 14.32 2.47
CA ILE A 627 42.27 14.25 2.06
C ILE A 627 41.93 12.96 1.32
N ASP A 628 42.89 12.36 0.61
CA ASP A 628 42.66 11.13 -0.14
C ASP A 628 42.53 9.94 0.83
N GLU A 629 43.39 9.88 1.86
CA GLU A 629 43.29 8.90 2.94
C GLU A 629 41.95 9.02 3.69
N ALA A 630 41.46 10.24 3.93
CA ALA A 630 40.17 10.46 4.58
C ALA A 630 38.99 10.01 3.70
N LEU A 631 39.02 10.31 2.41
CA LEU A 631 37.99 9.89 1.45
C LEU A 631 37.91 8.37 1.32
N ASP A 632 39.06 7.69 1.25
CA ASP A 632 39.14 6.23 1.15
C ASP A 632 38.53 5.56 2.37
N ARG A 633 38.80 6.09 3.57
CA ARG A 633 38.26 5.54 4.83
C ARG A 633 36.75 5.69 4.97
N CYS A 634 36.14 6.71 4.36
CA CYS A 634 34.70 6.94 4.39
C CYS A 634 33.95 6.32 3.20
N ARG A 635 34.68 5.69 2.25
CA ARG A 635 34.12 5.30 0.95
C ARG A 635 32.96 4.33 1.03
N GLU A 636 33.01 3.37 1.94
CA GLU A 636 31.92 2.41 2.13
C GLU A 636 30.61 3.09 2.56
N ASP A 637 30.71 4.16 3.36
CA ASP A 637 29.55 4.90 3.85
C ASP A 637 28.81 5.57 2.70
N TYR A 638 29.52 6.45 1.96
CA TYR A 638 28.90 7.34 1.00
C TYR A 638 28.64 6.70 -0.37
N ALA A 639 29.33 5.60 -0.70
CA ALA A 639 29.12 4.87 -1.95
C ALA A 639 27.89 3.95 -1.92
N THR A 640 27.26 3.77 -0.75
CA THR A 640 26.10 2.90 -0.60
C THR A 640 24.94 3.33 -1.50
N ALA A 641 24.45 2.40 -2.33
CA ALA A 641 23.38 2.61 -3.30
C ALA A 641 23.66 3.70 -4.37
N LYS A 642 24.93 4.00 -4.65
CA LYS A 642 25.38 4.87 -5.75
C LYS A 642 25.98 4.07 -6.90
N ASP A 643 25.87 4.61 -8.11
CA ASP A 643 26.67 4.18 -9.25
C ASP A 643 28.01 4.93 -9.29
N ALA A 644 28.86 4.62 -10.27
CA ALA A 644 30.19 5.22 -10.37
C ALA A 644 30.17 6.75 -10.55
N GLU A 645 29.17 7.28 -11.26
CA GLU A 645 29.01 8.72 -11.47
C GLU A 645 28.56 9.40 -10.16
N GLY A 646 27.60 8.82 -9.46
CA GLY A 646 27.16 9.28 -8.15
C GLY A 646 28.28 9.28 -7.11
N VAL A 647 29.12 8.23 -7.09
CA VAL A 647 30.29 8.19 -6.20
C VAL A 647 31.26 9.33 -6.52
N ALA A 648 31.57 9.57 -7.80
CA ALA A 648 32.48 10.63 -8.19
C ALA A 648 31.96 12.04 -7.80
N ALA A 649 30.65 12.28 -7.97
CA ALA A 649 30.03 13.53 -7.55
C ALA A 649 30.09 13.75 -6.02
N VAL A 650 29.89 12.68 -5.25
CA VAL A 650 30.00 12.71 -3.79
C VAL A 650 31.44 12.94 -3.34
N GLU A 651 32.42 12.27 -3.95
CA GLU A 651 33.84 12.49 -3.67
C GLU A 651 34.26 13.94 -3.99
N GLU A 652 33.69 14.57 -5.02
CA GLU A 652 33.91 15.98 -5.35
C GLU A 652 33.35 16.92 -4.27
N ASP A 653 32.09 16.76 -3.84
CA ASP A 653 31.48 17.57 -2.76
C ASP A 653 32.22 17.36 -1.44
N LEU A 654 32.54 16.12 -1.07
CA LEU A 654 33.23 15.82 0.17
C LEU A 654 34.66 16.38 0.16
N ARG A 655 35.37 16.34 -0.97
CA ARG A 655 36.68 16.99 -1.11
C ARG A 655 36.57 18.50 -0.92
N ALA A 656 35.55 19.14 -1.50
CA ALA A 656 35.30 20.57 -1.33
C ALA A 656 34.95 20.92 0.13
N LEU A 657 34.13 20.10 0.79
CA LEU A 657 33.74 20.26 2.19
C LEU A 657 34.93 20.17 3.15
N LEU A 658 35.84 19.22 2.91
CA LEU A 658 37.00 18.96 3.75
C LEU A 658 38.21 19.85 3.41
N ALA A 659 38.18 20.58 2.29
CA ALA A 659 39.29 21.41 1.85
C ALA A 659 39.66 22.46 2.91
N GLY A 660 40.91 22.40 3.39
CA GLY A 660 41.44 23.31 4.40
C GLY A 660 40.97 23.03 5.84
N LEU A 661 40.20 21.96 6.06
CA LEU A 661 39.89 21.48 7.41
C LEU A 661 41.01 20.56 7.92
N PRO A 662 41.31 20.59 9.23
CA PRO A 662 42.14 19.58 9.86
C PRO A 662 41.48 18.20 9.77
N LEU A 663 42.25 17.21 9.32
CA LEU A 663 41.87 15.81 9.24
C LEU A 663 42.82 15.01 10.13
N TRP A 664 42.29 14.33 11.13
CA TRP A 664 43.10 13.70 12.17
C TRP A 664 42.77 12.23 12.37
N GLU A 665 43.79 11.43 12.62
CA GLU A 665 43.65 10.17 13.35
C GLU A 665 43.94 10.42 14.83
N PHE A 666 43.00 10.02 15.68
CA PHE A 666 42.98 10.38 17.10
C PHE A 666 42.84 9.13 17.96
N GLU A 667 43.82 8.88 18.83
CA GLU A 667 43.77 7.77 19.77
C GLU A 667 42.81 8.06 20.92
N VAL A 668 41.85 7.16 21.16
CA VAL A 668 40.97 7.14 22.32
C VAL A 668 41.44 6.02 23.25
N SER A 669 41.71 6.39 24.50
CA SER A 669 42.07 5.46 25.58
C SER A 669 40.83 5.02 26.36
N GLU A 670 40.99 4.10 27.32
CA GLU A 670 39.91 3.74 28.25
C GLU A 670 39.55 4.90 29.21
N ASP A 671 40.47 5.85 29.40
CA ASP A 671 40.21 7.11 30.08
C ASP A 671 39.54 8.11 29.12
N LEU A 672 38.21 8.10 29.15
CA LEU A 672 37.39 8.94 28.29
C LEU A 672 37.50 10.43 28.67
N ASP A 673 37.82 10.75 29.94
CA ASP A 673 38.03 12.13 30.37
C ASP A 673 39.34 12.69 29.79
N GLU A 674 40.43 11.94 29.92
CA GLU A 674 41.71 12.31 29.29
C GLU A 674 41.55 12.44 27.77
N SER A 675 40.87 11.48 27.14
CA SER A 675 40.63 11.51 25.69
C SER A 675 39.77 12.71 25.27
N TYR A 676 38.77 13.09 26.05
CA TYR A 676 37.97 14.29 25.79
C TYR A 676 38.80 15.57 25.96
N ASP A 677 39.58 15.68 27.03
CA ASP A 677 40.41 16.85 27.31
C ASP A 677 41.47 17.08 26.22
N ARG A 678 42.03 16.01 25.65
CA ARG A 678 42.92 16.08 24.49
C ARG A 678 42.20 16.56 23.22
N LEU A 679 41.01 16.05 22.94
CA LEU A 679 40.21 16.52 21.80
C LEU A 679 39.83 18.00 21.98
N HIS A 680 39.37 18.37 23.17
CA HIS A 680 39.04 19.76 23.52
C HIS A 680 40.23 20.70 23.27
N ALA A 681 41.41 20.36 23.79
CA ALA A 681 42.62 21.14 23.58
C ALA A 681 42.98 21.28 22.09
N ALA A 682 42.85 20.20 21.30
CA ALA A 682 43.09 20.24 19.86
C ALA A 682 42.08 21.14 19.12
N LEU A 683 40.80 21.12 19.50
CA LEU A 683 39.76 21.94 18.90
C LEU A 683 39.93 23.43 19.20
N VAL A 684 40.27 23.77 20.45
CA VAL A 684 40.48 25.16 20.87
C VAL A 684 41.73 25.77 20.22
N ALA A 685 42.73 24.94 19.90
CA ALA A 685 43.92 25.39 19.18
C ALA A 685 43.68 25.76 17.71
N LEU A 686 42.53 25.39 17.13
CA LEU A 686 42.19 25.76 15.76
C LEU A 686 42.00 27.29 15.65
N PRO A 687 42.33 27.92 14.51
CA PRO A 687 42.09 29.34 14.30
C PRO A 687 40.59 29.65 14.31
N ALA A 688 40.16 30.72 14.99
CA ALA A 688 38.76 31.13 15.02
C ALA A 688 38.23 31.30 13.58
N ARG A 689 37.09 30.66 13.26
CA ARG A 689 36.40 30.95 12.00
C ARG A 689 35.97 32.41 12.03
N ALA A 690 36.11 33.11 10.90
CA ALA A 690 35.45 34.40 10.72
C ALA A 690 33.94 34.17 10.93
N ALA A 691 33.31 35.01 11.75
CA ALA A 691 31.87 34.98 11.92
C ALA A 691 31.22 35.30 10.57
N GLU A 692 30.38 34.40 10.05
CA GLU A 692 29.47 34.67 8.94
C GLU A 692 28.11 35.09 9.47
#